data_AF-A0AAU9KM94-F1
#
_entry.id   AF-A0AAU9KM94-F1
#
_cell.length_a   1.000
_cell.length_b   1.000
_cell.length_c   1.000
_cell.angle_alpha   90.00
_cell.angle_beta   90.00
_cell.angle_gamma   90.00
#
_symmetry.space_group_name_H-M   'P 1'
#
loop_
_entity.id
_entity.type
_entity.pdbx_description
1 polymer ?
#
loop_
_entity_poly.entity_id
_entity_poly.type
_entity_poly.pdbx_seq_one_letter_code
_entity_poly.pdbx_strand_id
1 'polypeptide(L)'
;MPGEDDCTKCYSDQCPKCYGYSQNMCSKCTSGKEPSCCDWLASSCSSTFNSITCSIGTVLINEVCLYAIPYGFVNNLPVNTPVINADFTNSFAGIYDSILVTGESSSTYNYWNSPESIDPLPAKQRGLYFIPNSYLKATINLYHTFTIGAWVYPISGYYITYTGNQLKVHSNGTIEICMPNFAGSSKTYSTSISSNLQKWNYISYSIEYRFNGTSSISPYIETDITNPYFVQEGIFRPEAGGSLYLGSADFNGFISLFQLWQIAISSFQSYRGYFNNNAGALDLWSCDFNSFYDGSSFKKCLDSCQNGCVRADSCNICDSELCLKCSSFDSKSCFLCVENRLGNSCSFCTDLLCDTCNSSSNGCKACKPNASVQNNSCACNSGYNGTTACKYVPFSVDLLIFSNDSLSLDFSDPLQYALSNDSFKISIENDPKFSWSLELVNTTYYSIQTIFNEKIEEYTIINITFFDLTKVKSIYNGILSSSTISSRLNKYDPASYSLAMTEITSQISSAVQGAVIGSIAASFVNPNPSSLWSFLSCLQILSYLSLSGIPFSEKMNKFLSNLNSFSLFPNVFEYLINEKEGSKAYDNAINFGYNTDLILLNQGDDFSIAAASVLFIPLVLYLANCSYRMVGKKFQKMYQNYKYAFYIRFWIQCFLELGTAAYVGLKMFKIQNFTQITNIIICFGIISLYTASPFAFFWFSYRNRVKIQSKSKTFFSLFDSFFYEFRTEKGFLYSLYYFVYFLRRLIYSTNLVFLSDYPRTQVSINIICSLISIFYLIAYWPYKDKIIQISNLASEIMISIIMCATSFYLFDLSSSMISDMENFIIFTSIMVIGVQFCTSISIFARTIYQLFGGKLNPYGNSKLKVHPIEEFSETI
;
A
#
# COMPACT_ATOMS: atom_id res chain seq x y z
N MET A 1 -34.86 81.69 -55.07
CA MET A 1 -35.95 82.56 -55.57
C MET A 1 -37.26 81.78 -55.46
N PRO A 2 -38.39 82.43 -55.11
CA PRO A 2 -39.15 82.17 -53.87
C PRO A 2 -40.59 81.62 -54.07
N GLY A 3 -41.28 81.29 -52.96
CA GLY A 3 -42.76 81.24 -52.81
C GLY A 3 -43.26 80.04 -51.98
N GLU A 4 -43.59 80.19 -50.69
CA GLU A 4 -44.86 80.65 -50.07
C GLU A 4 -46.02 79.61 -50.06
N ASP A 5 -46.28 79.07 -48.86
CA ASP A 5 -47.56 79.02 -48.13
C ASP A 5 -48.80 78.23 -48.64
N ASP A 6 -49.02 77.07 -48.00
CA ASP A 6 -50.07 76.80 -46.97
C ASP A 6 -51.42 76.09 -47.31
N CYS A 7 -51.81 75.22 -46.36
CA CYS A 7 -53.14 74.67 -46.01
C CYS A 7 -53.66 73.26 -46.47
N THR A 8 -53.13 72.21 -45.82
CA THR A 8 -53.76 71.31 -44.79
C THR A 8 -55.15 70.64 -44.95
N LYS A 9 -55.13 69.29 -45.03
CA LYS A 9 -56.08 68.37 -44.34
C LYS A 9 -55.25 67.23 -43.72
N CYS A 10 -55.34 67.02 -42.41
CA CYS A 10 -54.66 65.93 -41.71
C CYS A 10 -55.49 64.64 -41.78
N TYR A 11 -54.85 63.49 -41.94
CA TYR A 11 -55.49 62.20 -42.26
C TYR A 11 -56.19 61.52 -41.07
N SER A 12 -55.95 61.99 -39.83
CA SER A 12 -56.46 61.35 -38.60
C SER A 12 -57.15 62.38 -37.71
N ASP A 13 -58.35 62.04 -37.25
CA ASP A 13 -59.17 62.85 -36.32
C ASP A 13 -58.48 63.11 -34.97
N GLN A 14 -57.41 62.38 -34.70
CA GLN A 14 -56.59 62.50 -33.49
C GLN A 14 -55.46 63.55 -33.64
N CYS A 15 -55.26 64.13 -34.83
CA CYS A 15 -54.18 65.08 -35.12
C CYS A 15 -54.75 66.42 -35.65
N PRO A 16 -55.03 67.40 -34.78
CA PRO A 16 -55.64 68.66 -35.19
C PRO A 16 -54.71 69.59 -35.99
N LYS A 17 -53.39 69.35 -36.00
CA LYS A 17 -52.42 70.11 -36.82
C LYS A 17 -51.29 69.21 -37.35
N CYS A 18 -51.09 69.19 -38.66
CA CYS A 18 -50.02 68.48 -39.35
C CYS A 18 -49.32 69.41 -40.36
N TYR A 19 -48.03 69.17 -40.63
CA TYR A 19 -47.22 69.93 -41.60
C TYR A 19 -47.11 69.24 -42.97
N GLY A 20 -47.91 68.21 -43.21
CA GLY A 20 -48.04 67.56 -44.52
C GLY A 20 -49.07 66.45 -44.53
N TYR A 21 -49.14 65.73 -45.67
CA TYR A 21 -50.23 64.79 -45.96
C TYR A 21 -49.92 63.32 -45.59
N SER A 22 -48.75 63.04 -45.00
CA SER A 22 -48.35 61.69 -44.55
C SER A 22 -48.49 61.52 -43.03
N GLN A 23 -48.67 60.27 -42.58
CA GLN A 23 -48.96 59.94 -41.17
C GLN A 23 -47.89 60.43 -40.17
N ASN A 24 -46.67 60.68 -40.64
CA ASN A 24 -45.50 61.00 -39.80
C ASN A 24 -45.38 62.51 -39.52
N MET A 25 -46.32 63.32 -40.01
CA MET A 25 -46.23 64.79 -40.00
C MET A 25 -47.20 65.44 -39.01
N CYS A 26 -47.58 64.76 -37.94
CA CYS A 26 -48.41 65.33 -36.88
C CYS A 26 -47.57 66.23 -35.96
N SER A 27 -48.07 67.43 -35.61
CA SER A 27 -47.29 68.42 -34.85
C SER A 27 -47.70 68.58 -33.39
N LYS A 28 -48.90 68.12 -32.99
CA LYS A 28 -49.42 68.14 -31.61
C LYS A 28 -50.74 67.39 -31.49
N CYS A 29 -50.82 66.41 -30.59
CA CYS A 29 -52.07 65.72 -30.22
C CYS A 29 -52.65 66.27 -28.91
N THR A 30 -53.98 66.21 -28.77
CA THR A 30 -54.78 66.86 -27.71
C THR A 30 -54.62 66.26 -26.29
N SER A 31 -53.78 65.24 -26.11
CA SER A 31 -53.52 64.58 -24.82
C SER A 31 -52.04 64.23 -24.60
N GLY A 32 -51.12 65.18 -24.80
CA GLY A 32 -49.85 65.26 -24.04
C GLY A 32 -48.83 64.11 -24.13
N LYS A 33 -49.04 63.08 -24.93
CA LYS A 33 -48.05 62.10 -25.37
C LYS A 33 -48.31 61.81 -26.84
N GLU A 34 -47.32 62.04 -27.70
CA GLU A 34 -47.34 61.50 -29.06
C GLU A 34 -47.53 59.98 -29.00
N PRO A 35 -48.55 59.41 -29.67
CA PRO A 35 -48.52 58.02 -30.07
C PRO A 35 -47.61 57.96 -31.30
N SER A 36 -46.35 57.70 -31.03
CA SER A 36 -45.33 57.32 -31.99
C SER A 36 -45.85 56.24 -32.95
N CYS A 37 -45.54 56.36 -34.25
CA CYS A 37 -45.71 55.31 -35.26
C CYS A 37 -44.79 54.10 -34.99
N CYS A 38 -44.69 53.68 -33.73
CA CYS A 38 -43.94 52.51 -33.33
C CYS A 38 -44.66 51.26 -33.78
N ASP A 39 -43.88 50.20 -33.84
CA ASP A 39 -44.37 48.85 -33.73
C ASP A 39 -45.44 48.75 -32.63
N TRP A 40 -46.57 48.11 -32.95
CA TRP A 40 -47.74 48.00 -32.09
C TRP A 40 -47.48 47.31 -30.73
N LEU A 41 -46.35 46.61 -30.54
CA LEU A 41 -45.92 46.05 -29.26
C LEU A 41 -45.03 46.99 -28.43
N ALA A 42 -44.65 48.14 -28.97
CA ALA A 42 -43.82 49.13 -28.31
C ALA A 42 -44.65 50.18 -27.56
N SER A 43 -44.17 50.60 -26.38
CA SER A 43 -44.70 51.75 -25.65
C SER A 43 -43.96 53.06 -25.99
N SER A 44 -42.71 52.98 -26.47
CA SER A 44 -41.96 54.08 -27.09
C SER A 44 -40.90 53.53 -28.05
N CYS A 45 -40.51 54.30 -29.07
CA CYS A 45 -39.55 53.87 -30.10
C CYS A 45 -38.71 55.04 -30.63
N SER A 46 -37.54 54.73 -31.20
CA SER A 46 -36.68 55.67 -31.91
C SER A 46 -37.03 55.75 -33.40
N SER A 47 -37.57 54.67 -33.97
CA SER A 47 -38.11 54.58 -35.32
C SER A 47 -39.28 53.57 -35.35
N THR A 48 -40.02 53.50 -36.45
CA THR A 48 -41.18 52.58 -36.58
C THR A 48 -40.86 51.13 -36.21
N PHE A 49 -39.63 50.68 -36.45
CA PHE A 49 -39.22 49.29 -36.20
C PHE A 49 -38.19 49.13 -35.06
N ASN A 50 -37.82 50.23 -34.39
CA ASN A 50 -36.81 50.22 -33.31
C ASN A 50 -37.41 50.72 -32.00
N SER A 51 -37.86 49.78 -31.19
CA SER A 51 -38.47 50.02 -29.88
C SER A 51 -37.43 50.43 -28.84
N ILE A 52 -37.78 51.42 -28.01
CA ILE A 52 -36.99 51.84 -26.82
C ILE A 52 -37.59 51.24 -25.55
N THR A 53 -38.92 51.19 -25.47
CA THR A 53 -39.64 50.51 -24.37
C THR A 53 -40.80 49.71 -24.94
N CYS A 54 -41.09 48.57 -24.32
CA CYS A 54 -42.17 47.67 -24.77
C CYS A 54 -43.44 47.82 -23.94
N SER A 55 -44.57 47.36 -24.47
CA SER A 55 -45.86 47.31 -23.78
C SER A 55 -45.82 46.30 -22.63
N ILE A 56 -46.71 46.47 -21.64
CA ILE A 56 -46.77 45.57 -20.46
C ILE A 56 -46.97 44.12 -20.93
N GLY A 57 -46.17 43.20 -20.38
CA GLY A 57 -46.20 41.79 -20.75
C GLY A 57 -45.31 41.41 -21.94
N THR A 58 -44.50 42.34 -22.45
CA THR A 58 -43.51 42.09 -23.52
C THR A 58 -42.10 42.49 -23.09
N VAL A 59 -41.08 41.96 -23.76
CA VAL A 59 -39.66 42.13 -23.43
C VAL A 59 -38.93 42.74 -24.62
N LEU A 60 -38.06 43.72 -24.34
CA LEU A 60 -37.22 44.36 -25.34
C LEU A 60 -35.93 43.56 -25.57
N ILE A 61 -35.70 43.13 -26.81
CA ILE A 61 -34.48 42.42 -27.22
C ILE A 61 -34.02 42.97 -28.57
N ASN A 62 -32.79 43.50 -28.65
CA ASN A 62 -32.22 44.14 -29.84
C ASN A 62 -33.20 45.10 -30.55
N GLU A 63 -33.76 46.04 -29.77
CA GLU A 63 -34.71 47.06 -30.26
C GLU A 63 -36.04 46.51 -30.80
N VAL A 64 -36.35 45.23 -30.57
CA VAL A 64 -37.63 44.61 -30.95
C VAL A 64 -38.37 44.12 -29.71
N CYS A 65 -39.68 44.40 -29.64
CA CYS A 65 -40.53 43.89 -28.58
C CYS A 65 -41.04 42.48 -28.92
N LEU A 66 -40.82 41.54 -27.99
CA LEU A 66 -41.24 40.14 -28.09
C LEU A 66 -42.13 39.77 -26.90
N TYR A 67 -43.02 38.79 -27.08
CA TYR A 67 -43.93 38.36 -26.01
C TYR A 67 -43.23 37.63 -24.86
N ALA A 68 -42.06 37.08 -25.09
CA ALA A 68 -41.26 36.40 -24.08
C ALA A 68 -39.78 36.38 -24.46
N ILE A 69 -38.92 36.11 -23.47
CA ILE A 69 -37.50 35.88 -23.71
C ILE A 69 -37.36 34.59 -24.53
N PRO A 70 -36.61 34.60 -25.65
CA PRO A 70 -36.40 33.41 -26.45
C PRO A 70 -35.61 32.34 -25.68
N TYR A 71 -35.89 31.08 -26.01
CA TYR A 71 -35.27 29.95 -25.36
C TYR A 71 -33.75 29.91 -25.61
N GLY A 72 -32.97 29.63 -24.56
CA GLY A 72 -31.51 29.50 -24.61
C GLY A 72 -30.72 30.83 -24.53
N PHE A 73 -31.39 31.95 -24.27
CA PHE A 73 -30.72 33.24 -24.07
C PHE A 73 -30.00 33.30 -22.72
N VAL A 74 -28.80 33.87 -22.71
CA VAL A 74 -28.02 34.13 -21.49
C VAL A 74 -27.87 35.64 -21.35
N ASN A 75 -28.29 36.20 -20.21
CA ASN A 75 -28.30 37.65 -19.96
C ASN A 75 -29.02 38.45 -21.08
N ASN A 76 -30.14 37.93 -21.60
CA ASN A 76 -30.91 38.50 -22.71
C ASN A 76 -30.14 38.64 -24.03
N LEU A 77 -29.07 37.87 -24.21
CA LEU A 77 -28.31 37.80 -25.47
C LEU A 77 -28.38 36.39 -26.07
N PRO A 78 -28.43 36.27 -27.41
CA PRO A 78 -28.36 34.98 -28.08
C PRO A 78 -26.94 34.40 -27.94
N VAL A 79 -26.86 33.06 -27.94
CA VAL A 79 -25.60 32.32 -27.93
C VAL A 79 -25.21 31.88 -29.35
N ASN A 80 -23.90 31.78 -29.60
CA ASN A 80 -23.35 31.40 -30.92
C ASN A 80 -23.41 29.89 -31.21
N THR A 81 -24.02 29.11 -30.33
CA THR A 81 -24.18 27.64 -30.42
C THR A 81 -25.65 27.29 -30.62
N PRO A 82 -25.97 26.10 -31.15
CA PRO A 82 -27.37 25.67 -31.20
C PRO A 82 -27.95 25.62 -29.79
N VAL A 83 -29.14 26.21 -29.61
CA VAL A 83 -29.91 26.13 -28.37
C VAL A 83 -30.72 24.84 -28.30
N ILE A 84 -30.98 24.21 -29.44
CA ILE A 84 -31.40 22.81 -29.52
C ILE A 84 -30.47 22.08 -30.48
N ASN A 85 -29.89 20.95 -30.06
CA ASN A 85 -29.04 20.08 -30.87
C ASN A 85 -29.40 18.61 -30.63
N ALA A 86 -30.51 18.17 -31.22
CA ALA A 86 -31.08 16.85 -31.00
C ALA A 86 -30.64 15.85 -32.09
N ASP A 87 -29.79 14.89 -31.70
CA ASP A 87 -29.40 13.74 -32.51
C ASP A 87 -30.30 12.53 -32.18
N PHE A 88 -30.94 11.98 -33.22
CA PHE A 88 -31.91 10.92 -33.10
C PHE A 88 -31.36 9.54 -33.47
N THR A 89 -30.11 9.45 -33.93
CA THR A 89 -29.59 8.27 -34.64
C THR A 89 -29.46 7.02 -33.79
N ASN A 90 -29.22 7.17 -32.48
CA ASN A 90 -28.72 6.07 -31.66
C ASN A 90 -29.46 5.85 -30.34
N SER A 91 -30.43 6.66 -29.91
CA SER A 91 -31.03 6.56 -28.58
C SER A 91 -32.57 6.52 -28.60
N PHE A 92 -33.15 5.75 -27.67
CA PHE A 92 -34.59 5.68 -27.40
C PHE A 92 -34.95 6.53 -26.18
N ALA A 93 -34.50 7.78 -26.17
CA ALA A 93 -34.49 8.60 -24.96
C ALA A 93 -35.87 9.08 -24.49
N GLY A 94 -36.85 9.22 -25.39
CA GLY A 94 -38.17 9.80 -25.12
C GLY A 94 -38.15 11.32 -24.89
N ILE A 95 -37.02 11.83 -24.40
CA ILE A 95 -36.72 13.25 -24.36
C ILE A 95 -35.37 13.46 -25.05
N TYR A 96 -35.36 14.26 -26.10
CA TYR A 96 -34.15 14.63 -26.84
C TYR A 96 -33.74 16.06 -26.50
N ASP A 97 -32.43 16.25 -26.31
CA ASP A 97 -31.83 17.52 -25.91
C ASP A 97 -32.53 18.21 -24.71
N SER A 98 -33.01 17.38 -23.78
CA SER A 98 -33.72 17.75 -22.55
C SER A 98 -35.07 18.48 -22.72
N ILE A 99 -35.52 18.78 -23.94
CA ILE A 99 -36.74 19.58 -24.15
C ILE A 99 -37.71 18.99 -25.19
N LEU A 100 -37.24 18.20 -26.15
CA LEU A 100 -38.09 17.58 -27.17
C LEU A 100 -38.67 16.27 -26.64
N VAL A 101 -39.93 16.31 -26.22
CA VAL A 101 -40.69 15.18 -25.67
C VAL A 101 -41.40 14.45 -26.82
N THR A 102 -41.27 13.14 -26.89
CA THR A 102 -41.99 12.29 -27.85
C THR A 102 -43.44 12.09 -27.43
N GLY A 103 -44.38 12.16 -28.37
CA GLY A 103 -45.79 11.89 -28.09
C GLY A 103 -46.41 12.82 -27.05
N GLU A 104 -47.36 12.31 -26.27
CA GLU A 104 -47.95 13.04 -25.13
C GLU A 104 -47.08 12.89 -23.88
N SER A 105 -46.47 11.71 -23.69
CA SER A 105 -45.57 11.45 -22.59
C SER A 105 -44.29 10.73 -23.02
N SER A 106 -43.13 11.30 -22.69
CA SER A 106 -41.85 10.61 -22.85
C SER A 106 -41.74 9.34 -21.99
N SER A 107 -42.57 9.20 -20.96
CA SER A 107 -42.55 8.03 -20.06
C SER A 107 -43.19 6.79 -20.67
N THR A 108 -43.86 6.90 -21.82
CA THR A 108 -44.44 5.79 -22.57
C THR A 108 -43.62 5.46 -23.82
N TYR A 109 -42.75 6.38 -24.22
CA TYR A 109 -41.89 6.21 -25.38
C TYR A 109 -40.89 5.07 -25.23
N ASN A 110 -40.61 4.41 -26.35
CA ASN A 110 -39.84 3.18 -26.55
C ASN A 110 -40.68 1.89 -26.52
N TYR A 111 -40.22 0.91 -27.29
CA TYR A 111 -40.90 -0.37 -27.52
C TYR A 111 -41.13 -1.22 -26.27
N TRP A 112 -40.47 -0.88 -25.16
CA TRP A 112 -40.48 -1.64 -23.93
C TRP A 112 -41.36 -1.03 -22.86
N ASN A 113 -41.94 0.14 -23.12
CA ASN A 113 -42.60 0.98 -22.13
C ASN A 113 -44.01 1.41 -22.54
N SER A 114 -44.69 0.56 -23.32
CA SER A 114 -46.05 0.80 -23.84
C SER A 114 -46.14 2.05 -24.72
N PRO A 115 -45.47 2.06 -25.89
CA PRO A 115 -45.42 3.21 -26.78
C PRO A 115 -46.83 3.58 -27.28
N GLU A 116 -47.05 4.89 -27.37
CA GLU A 116 -48.30 5.46 -27.87
C GLU A 116 -48.31 5.41 -29.41
N SER A 117 -49.49 5.39 -30.03
CA SER A 117 -49.60 5.44 -31.50
C SER A 117 -49.15 6.76 -32.13
N ILE A 118 -48.94 7.78 -31.29
CA ILE A 118 -48.41 9.10 -31.66
C ILE A 118 -46.89 9.21 -31.39
N ASP A 119 -46.26 8.15 -30.91
CA ASP A 119 -44.81 8.12 -30.77
C ASP A 119 -44.15 7.87 -32.14
N PRO A 120 -43.11 8.63 -32.50
CA PRO A 120 -42.31 8.31 -33.66
C PRO A 120 -41.51 7.02 -33.41
N LEU A 121 -41.20 6.29 -34.48
CA LEU A 121 -40.57 4.97 -34.42
C LEU A 121 -39.06 5.08 -34.65
N PRO A 122 -38.21 4.65 -33.70
CA PRO A 122 -36.77 4.59 -33.92
C PRO A 122 -36.38 3.71 -35.12
N ALA A 123 -35.48 4.21 -35.96
CA ALA A 123 -34.97 3.52 -37.14
C ALA A 123 -33.43 3.54 -37.16
N LYS A 124 -32.83 2.35 -37.12
CA LYS A 124 -31.37 2.18 -37.09
C LYS A 124 -30.72 2.90 -38.28
N GLN A 125 -29.69 3.70 -37.98
CA GLN A 125 -28.94 4.52 -38.97
C GLN A 125 -29.82 5.50 -39.76
N ARG A 126 -30.99 5.89 -39.23
CA ARG A 126 -31.95 6.79 -39.89
C ARG A 126 -32.65 7.77 -38.94
N GLY A 127 -32.43 7.66 -37.63
CA GLY A 127 -33.06 8.52 -36.64
C GLY A 127 -34.47 8.07 -36.28
N LEU A 128 -35.43 9.00 -36.31
CA LEU A 128 -36.84 8.72 -36.03
C LEU A 128 -37.65 8.70 -37.32
N TYR A 129 -38.46 7.67 -37.47
CA TYR A 129 -39.48 7.56 -38.50
C TYR A 129 -40.82 8.05 -37.96
N PHE A 130 -41.40 9.01 -38.67
CA PHE A 130 -42.68 9.60 -38.30
C PHE A 130 -43.76 8.96 -39.14
N ILE A 131 -44.76 8.41 -38.48
CA ILE A 131 -46.04 8.05 -39.08
C ILE A 131 -47.01 9.23 -38.96
N PRO A 132 -48.08 9.28 -39.77
CA PRO A 132 -49.08 10.34 -39.67
C PRO A 132 -49.57 10.52 -38.23
N ASN A 133 -49.57 11.76 -37.76
CA ASN A 133 -49.91 12.18 -36.38
C ASN A 133 -48.87 11.90 -35.30
N SER A 134 -47.78 11.19 -35.58
CA SER A 134 -46.68 11.07 -34.62
C SER A 134 -45.83 12.33 -34.53
N TYR A 135 -45.31 12.68 -33.35
CA TYR A 135 -44.55 13.92 -33.16
C TYR A 135 -43.57 13.93 -31.98
N LEU A 136 -42.64 14.88 -32.01
CA LEU A 136 -41.96 15.40 -30.82
C LEU A 136 -42.43 16.83 -30.58
N LYS A 137 -42.61 17.20 -29.32
CA LYS A 137 -43.06 18.51 -28.88
C LYS A 137 -42.04 19.17 -27.96
N ALA A 138 -41.75 20.44 -28.20
CA ALA A 138 -41.02 21.30 -27.28
C ALA A 138 -41.78 22.62 -27.06
N THR A 139 -41.89 23.07 -25.81
CA THR A 139 -42.48 24.38 -25.49
C THR A 139 -41.36 25.41 -25.39
N ILE A 140 -41.19 26.23 -26.42
CA ILE A 140 -40.10 27.21 -26.56
C ILE A 140 -40.57 28.52 -27.18
N ASN A 141 -39.89 29.61 -26.84
CA ASN A 141 -40.03 30.89 -27.51
C ASN A 141 -38.93 31.04 -28.56
N LEU A 142 -39.30 31.22 -29.82
CA LEU A 142 -38.35 31.51 -30.89
C LEU A 142 -38.01 33.01 -30.94
N TYR A 143 -36.77 33.32 -31.25
CA TYR A 143 -36.34 34.69 -31.48
C TYR A 143 -36.82 35.19 -32.85
N HIS A 144 -36.85 36.51 -33.08
CA HIS A 144 -37.18 37.05 -34.40
C HIS A 144 -36.07 36.77 -35.44
N THR A 145 -34.86 36.44 -34.97
CA THR A 145 -33.71 36.02 -35.78
C THR A 145 -33.28 34.63 -35.32
N PHE A 146 -33.49 33.61 -36.15
CA PHE A 146 -33.20 32.23 -35.77
C PHE A 146 -32.87 31.39 -36.99
N THR A 147 -32.24 30.24 -36.77
CA THR A 147 -31.98 29.26 -37.83
C THR A 147 -32.49 27.91 -37.35
N ILE A 148 -33.21 27.20 -38.20
CA ILE A 148 -33.55 25.78 -38.01
C ILE A 148 -32.83 24.95 -39.05
N GLY A 149 -32.28 23.80 -38.65
CA GLY A 149 -31.62 22.86 -39.55
C GLY A 149 -32.00 21.43 -39.19
N ALA A 150 -32.21 20.58 -40.19
CA ALA A 150 -32.53 19.18 -39.98
C ALA A 150 -31.96 18.28 -41.07
N TRP A 151 -31.45 17.10 -40.69
CA TRP A 151 -31.20 16.01 -41.62
C TRP A 151 -32.48 15.20 -41.78
N VAL A 152 -33.07 15.23 -42.97
CA VAL A 152 -34.39 14.66 -43.23
C VAL A 152 -34.42 13.82 -44.50
N TYR A 153 -35.25 12.77 -44.46
CA TYR A 153 -35.72 12.03 -45.63
C TYR A 153 -37.25 12.17 -45.66
N PRO A 154 -37.78 13.25 -46.25
CA PRO A 154 -39.20 13.51 -46.27
C PRO A 154 -39.93 12.67 -47.34
N ILE A 155 -41.13 12.16 -46.99
CA ILE A 155 -42.03 11.46 -47.92
C ILE A 155 -43.26 12.32 -48.20
N SER A 156 -43.98 12.75 -47.17
CA SER A 156 -45.19 13.59 -47.27
C SER A 156 -45.44 14.42 -46.01
N GLY A 157 -46.33 15.42 -46.07
CA GLY A 157 -46.77 16.20 -44.90
C GLY A 157 -45.78 17.30 -44.45
N TYR A 158 -45.90 17.74 -43.19
CA TYR A 158 -45.10 18.83 -42.59
C TYR A 158 -44.16 18.32 -41.50
N TYR A 159 -42.85 18.38 -41.72
CA TYR A 159 -41.90 17.82 -40.74
C TYR A 159 -41.55 18.77 -39.60
N ILE A 160 -41.85 20.07 -39.74
CA ILE A 160 -41.74 21.06 -38.66
C ILE A 160 -43.01 21.90 -38.67
N THR A 161 -43.63 22.06 -37.50
CA THR A 161 -44.67 23.07 -37.27
C THR A 161 -44.42 23.81 -35.96
N TYR A 162 -44.79 25.09 -35.89
CA TYR A 162 -44.70 25.87 -34.67
C TYR A 162 -45.97 26.70 -34.49
N THR A 163 -46.58 26.55 -33.29
CA THR A 163 -47.85 27.16 -32.86
C THR A 163 -48.93 27.15 -33.95
N GLY A 164 -49.18 25.95 -34.48
CA GLY A 164 -50.35 25.59 -35.25
C GLY A 164 -50.35 26.04 -36.71
N ASN A 165 -49.88 27.26 -37.02
CA ASN A 165 -49.75 27.80 -38.38
C ASN A 165 -48.72 28.93 -38.54
N GLN A 166 -48.00 29.34 -37.48
CA GLN A 166 -47.08 30.48 -37.56
C GLN A 166 -45.78 30.17 -38.32
N LEU A 167 -45.34 28.92 -38.27
CA LEU A 167 -44.25 28.41 -39.08
C LEU A 167 -44.55 26.96 -39.44
N LYS A 168 -44.40 26.61 -40.73
CA LYS A 168 -44.52 25.24 -41.24
C LYS A 168 -43.42 24.96 -42.24
N VAL A 169 -42.90 23.73 -42.22
CA VAL A 169 -41.97 23.26 -43.23
C VAL A 169 -42.49 21.97 -43.84
N HIS A 170 -42.73 22.02 -45.15
CA HIS A 170 -43.27 20.94 -45.96
C HIS A 170 -42.20 19.94 -46.36
N SER A 171 -42.61 18.69 -46.52
CA SER A 171 -41.81 17.60 -47.10
C SER A 171 -41.19 17.91 -48.47
N ASN A 172 -41.78 18.83 -49.25
CA ASN A 172 -41.22 19.30 -50.52
C ASN A 172 -40.19 20.45 -50.38
N GLY A 173 -39.81 20.82 -49.15
CA GLY A 173 -38.84 21.88 -48.86
C GLY A 173 -39.41 23.29 -48.95
N THR A 174 -40.73 23.43 -48.90
CA THR A 174 -41.38 24.74 -48.78
C THR A 174 -41.46 25.12 -47.31
N ILE A 175 -41.00 26.32 -46.95
CA ILE A 175 -41.25 26.95 -45.66
C ILE A 175 -42.40 27.94 -45.80
N GLU A 176 -43.32 27.94 -44.85
CA GLU A 176 -44.37 28.94 -44.67
C GLU A 176 -44.16 29.61 -43.32
N ILE A 177 -44.12 30.94 -43.28
CA ILE A 177 -43.92 31.70 -42.05
C ILE A 177 -44.88 32.89 -42.01
N CYS A 178 -45.58 33.03 -40.89
CA CYS A 178 -46.52 34.11 -40.63
C CYS A 178 -45.79 35.22 -39.89
N MET A 179 -45.76 36.42 -40.47
CA MET A 179 -45.12 37.58 -39.87
C MET A 179 -46.11 38.75 -39.78
N PRO A 180 -46.35 39.34 -38.58
CA PRO A 180 -47.03 40.61 -38.45
C PRO A 180 -46.19 41.76 -38.98
N ASN A 181 -46.87 42.76 -39.55
CA ASN A 181 -46.28 44.06 -39.81
C ASN A 181 -46.28 44.95 -38.57
N PHE A 182 -45.77 46.18 -38.70
CA PHE A 182 -45.71 47.15 -37.60
C PHE A 182 -47.09 47.52 -37.03
N ALA A 183 -48.17 47.34 -37.81
CA ALA A 183 -49.55 47.58 -37.41
C ALA A 183 -50.23 46.35 -36.78
N GLY A 184 -49.53 45.21 -36.68
CA GLY A 184 -50.05 43.96 -36.12
C GLY A 184 -50.86 43.11 -37.09
N SER A 185 -50.90 43.46 -38.38
CA SER A 185 -51.54 42.64 -39.42
C SER A 185 -50.59 41.54 -39.90
N SER A 186 -50.99 40.29 -39.71
CA SER A 186 -50.19 39.11 -40.06
C SER A 186 -50.41 38.64 -41.49
N LYS A 187 -49.32 38.32 -42.19
CA LYS A 187 -49.34 37.70 -43.52
C LYS A 187 -48.40 36.50 -43.55
N THR A 188 -48.83 35.44 -44.24
CA THR A 188 -47.99 34.25 -44.48
C THR A 188 -47.15 34.45 -45.74
N TYR A 189 -45.86 34.15 -45.61
CA TYR A 189 -44.88 34.17 -46.68
C TYR A 189 -44.34 32.76 -46.90
N SER A 190 -44.03 32.40 -48.14
CA SER A 190 -43.46 31.10 -48.45
C SER A 190 -42.32 31.18 -49.46
N THR A 191 -41.36 30.28 -49.30
CA THR A 191 -40.27 30.03 -50.25
C THR A 191 -39.92 28.55 -50.22
N SER A 192 -39.32 28.03 -51.28
CA SER A 192 -39.03 26.61 -51.42
C SER A 192 -37.64 26.33 -51.96
N ILE A 193 -37.18 25.11 -51.69
CA ILE A 193 -35.92 24.58 -52.19
C ILE A 193 -36.16 23.95 -53.57
N SER A 194 -35.34 24.28 -54.56
CA SER A 194 -35.48 23.82 -55.94
C SER A 194 -34.76 22.48 -56.20
N SER A 195 -35.08 21.43 -55.44
CA SER A 195 -34.42 20.12 -55.58
C SER A 195 -35.31 18.94 -55.23
N ASN A 196 -35.02 17.75 -55.77
CA ASN A 196 -35.68 16.52 -55.35
C ASN A 196 -35.23 16.11 -53.94
N LEU A 197 -36.18 16.08 -53.01
CA LEU A 197 -35.96 15.76 -51.60
C LEU A 197 -36.25 14.30 -51.22
N GLN A 198 -36.54 13.41 -52.19
CA GLN A 198 -36.72 11.97 -51.95
C GLN A 198 -35.38 11.24 -51.71
N LYS A 199 -34.55 11.81 -50.84
CA LYS A 199 -33.26 11.30 -50.39
C LYS A 199 -32.90 12.01 -49.08
N TRP A 200 -31.86 11.54 -48.40
CA TRP A 200 -31.29 12.27 -47.27
C TRP A 200 -30.76 13.62 -47.73
N ASN A 201 -31.25 14.69 -47.12
CA ASN A 201 -30.74 16.04 -47.31
C ASN A 201 -30.63 16.75 -45.96
N TYR A 202 -29.58 17.56 -45.80
CA TYR A 202 -29.57 18.58 -44.76
C TYR A 202 -30.32 19.80 -45.26
N ILE A 203 -31.43 20.11 -44.63
CA ILE A 203 -32.26 21.26 -44.97
C ILE A 203 -32.22 22.25 -43.82
N SER A 204 -31.91 23.51 -44.11
CA SER A 204 -31.97 24.57 -43.12
C SER A 204 -32.63 25.83 -43.65
N TYR A 205 -33.22 26.59 -42.72
CA TYR A 205 -33.82 27.89 -42.99
C TYR A 205 -33.28 28.87 -41.98
N SER A 206 -32.62 29.92 -42.47
CA SER A 206 -32.18 31.04 -41.64
C SER A 206 -33.12 32.22 -41.81
N ILE A 207 -33.75 32.61 -40.71
CA ILE A 207 -34.64 33.77 -40.60
C ILE A 207 -33.84 34.87 -39.92
N GLU A 208 -33.61 35.97 -40.62
CA GLU A 208 -32.83 37.10 -40.10
C GLU A 208 -33.64 38.38 -40.19
N TYR A 209 -33.93 38.98 -39.04
CA TYR A 209 -34.39 40.36 -38.98
C TYR A 209 -33.21 41.30 -39.24
N ARG A 210 -33.35 42.14 -40.26
CA ARG A 210 -32.39 43.19 -40.64
C ARG A 210 -32.96 44.56 -40.31
N PHE A 211 -32.09 45.57 -40.27
CA PHE A 211 -32.48 46.95 -39.99
C PHE A 211 -33.66 47.42 -40.86
N ASN A 212 -34.52 48.27 -40.29
CA ASN A 212 -35.70 48.87 -40.93
C ASN A 212 -36.83 47.89 -41.31
N GLY A 213 -37.22 46.97 -40.44
CA GLY A 213 -38.45 46.20 -40.66
C GLY A 213 -38.35 45.07 -41.70
N THR A 214 -37.15 44.84 -42.27
CA THR A 214 -36.96 43.83 -43.32
C THR A 214 -36.49 42.52 -42.71
N SER A 215 -37.20 41.42 -42.96
CA SER A 215 -36.72 40.08 -42.62
C SER A 215 -36.29 39.32 -43.87
N SER A 216 -35.29 38.45 -43.74
CA SER A 216 -34.90 37.53 -44.81
C SER A 216 -35.19 36.08 -44.40
N ILE A 217 -35.67 35.28 -45.35
CA ILE A 217 -35.88 33.85 -45.23
C ILE A 217 -34.92 33.18 -46.21
N SER A 218 -33.85 32.59 -45.69
CA SER A 218 -32.79 32.00 -46.50
C SER A 218 -32.84 30.48 -46.40
N PRO A 219 -33.40 29.78 -47.40
CA PRO A 219 -33.37 28.32 -47.48
C PRO A 219 -32.03 27.80 -48.00
N TYR A 220 -31.46 26.82 -47.29
CA TYR A 220 -30.25 26.12 -47.66
C TYR A 220 -30.50 24.63 -47.78
N ILE A 221 -29.85 24.02 -48.77
CA ILE A 221 -29.73 22.57 -48.90
C ILE A 221 -28.26 22.19 -48.88
N GLU A 222 -27.88 21.27 -48.01
CA GLU A 222 -26.49 20.95 -47.70
C GLU A 222 -25.73 22.19 -47.24
N THR A 223 -24.99 22.85 -48.15
CA THR A 223 -24.24 24.08 -47.90
C THR A 223 -24.68 25.24 -48.77
N ASP A 224 -25.53 24.97 -49.76
CA ASP A 224 -25.79 25.91 -50.84
C ASP A 224 -27.08 26.65 -50.54
N ILE A 225 -26.99 27.99 -50.55
CA ILE A 225 -28.18 28.84 -50.51
C ILE A 225 -28.92 28.67 -51.84
N THR A 226 -30.23 28.46 -51.77
CA THR A 226 -31.04 28.35 -52.98
C THR A 226 -31.48 29.73 -53.46
N ASN A 227 -32.50 30.32 -52.83
CA ASN A 227 -32.99 31.67 -53.13
C ASN A 227 -33.51 32.36 -51.85
N PRO A 228 -32.80 33.35 -51.30
CA PRO A 228 -33.30 34.10 -50.14
C PRO A 228 -34.53 34.93 -50.52
N TYR A 229 -35.58 34.86 -49.70
CA TYR A 229 -36.79 35.66 -49.85
C TYR A 229 -36.79 36.81 -48.84
N PHE A 230 -36.97 38.05 -49.32
CA PHE A 230 -36.98 39.23 -48.48
C PHE A 230 -38.41 39.70 -48.21
N VAL A 231 -38.77 39.78 -46.94
CA VAL A 231 -40.05 40.27 -46.45
C VAL A 231 -39.88 41.72 -46.01
N GLN A 232 -40.56 42.64 -46.69
CA GLN A 232 -40.62 44.04 -46.29
C GLN A 232 -41.66 44.22 -45.17
N GLU A 233 -41.30 45.00 -44.15
CA GLU A 233 -42.16 45.35 -43.00
C GLU A 233 -42.75 44.13 -42.28
N GLY A 234 -42.03 43.01 -42.19
CA GLY A 234 -42.49 41.80 -41.53
C GLY A 234 -41.46 41.30 -40.53
N ILE A 235 -41.89 41.06 -39.29
CA ILE A 235 -41.02 40.60 -38.20
C ILE A 235 -41.65 39.34 -37.61
N PHE A 236 -40.89 38.26 -37.49
CA PHE A 236 -41.38 37.05 -36.85
C PHE A 236 -41.51 37.25 -35.34
N ARG A 237 -42.74 37.18 -34.82
CA ARG A 237 -43.06 37.42 -33.42
C ARG A 237 -44.01 36.34 -32.90
N PRO A 238 -43.47 35.21 -32.42
CA PRO A 238 -44.29 34.14 -31.90
C PRO A 238 -44.91 34.53 -30.56
N GLU A 239 -46.10 34.01 -30.28
CA GLU A 239 -46.74 34.16 -28.96
C GLU A 239 -45.91 33.47 -27.86
N ALA A 240 -46.09 33.92 -26.61
CA ALA A 240 -45.40 33.33 -25.48
C ALA A 240 -45.85 31.87 -25.23
N GLY A 241 -44.89 30.98 -24.95
CA GLY A 241 -45.17 29.57 -24.66
C GLY A 241 -45.42 28.74 -25.92
N GLY A 242 -44.85 29.13 -27.06
CA GLY A 242 -45.12 28.45 -28.32
C GLY A 242 -44.66 26.99 -28.34
N SER A 243 -45.40 26.14 -29.05
CA SER A 243 -45.12 24.72 -29.19
C SER A 243 -44.48 24.44 -30.55
N LEU A 244 -43.23 23.98 -30.54
CA LEU A 244 -42.53 23.40 -31.66
C LEU A 244 -42.88 21.92 -31.76
N TYR A 245 -43.33 21.50 -32.94
CA TYR A 245 -43.54 20.11 -33.28
C TYR A 245 -42.57 19.67 -34.38
N LEU A 246 -41.87 18.58 -34.14
CA LEU A 246 -41.19 17.81 -35.19
C LEU A 246 -42.12 16.66 -35.57
N GLY A 247 -42.42 16.52 -36.85
CA GLY A 247 -43.57 15.74 -37.30
C GLY A 247 -44.90 16.41 -36.95
N SER A 248 -45.93 15.61 -36.64
CA SER A 248 -47.36 15.97 -36.63
C SER A 248 -47.86 16.45 -38.00
N ALA A 249 -49.18 16.59 -38.18
CA ALA A 249 -49.81 17.06 -39.43
C ALA A 249 -49.47 16.19 -40.68
N ASP A 250 -49.81 14.91 -40.62
CA ASP A 250 -49.66 13.95 -41.73
C ASP A 250 -48.23 13.76 -42.25
N PHE A 251 -47.22 14.14 -41.46
CA PHE A 251 -45.83 13.90 -41.82
C PHE A 251 -45.55 12.40 -41.88
N ASN A 252 -44.91 12.00 -42.98
CA ASN A 252 -44.35 10.69 -43.17
C ASN A 252 -42.91 10.85 -43.66
N GLY A 253 -41.97 10.17 -43.02
CA GLY A 253 -40.55 10.25 -43.36
C GLY A 253 -39.64 10.17 -42.14
N PHE A 254 -38.35 10.39 -42.37
CA PHE A 254 -37.34 10.28 -41.32
C PHE A 254 -36.73 11.63 -40.96
N ILE A 255 -36.41 11.81 -39.67
CA ILE A 255 -35.60 12.92 -39.17
C ILE A 255 -34.46 12.33 -38.33
N SER A 256 -33.22 12.64 -38.72
CA SER A 256 -32.01 12.10 -38.07
C SER A 256 -31.35 13.09 -37.11
N LEU A 257 -31.43 14.38 -37.40
CA LEU A 257 -30.85 15.46 -36.61
C LEU A 257 -31.78 16.65 -36.70
N PHE A 258 -32.00 17.35 -35.60
CA PHE A 258 -32.66 18.65 -35.57
C PHE A 258 -31.86 19.66 -34.74
N GLN A 259 -31.71 20.86 -35.29
CA GLN A 259 -30.94 21.93 -34.68
C GLN A 259 -31.70 23.25 -34.76
N LEU A 260 -31.61 24.02 -33.68
CA LEU A 260 -32.16 25.36 -33.58
C LEU A 260 -31.09 26.30 -33.04
N TRP A 261 -30.89 27.42 -33.72
CA TRP A 261 -30.08 28.54 -33.24
C TRP A 261 -30.95 29.76 -33.11
N GLN A 262 -30.70 30.57 -32.09
CA GLN A 262 -31.33 31.89 -31.97
C GLN A 262 -30.48 32.99 -32.60
N ILE A 263 -29.79 32.64 -33.69
CA ILE A 263 -29.01 33.54 -34.53
C ILE A 263 -29.22 33.14 -35.99
N ALA A 264 -28.94 34.08 -36.90
CA ALA A 264 -28.86 33.78 -38.32
C ALA A 264 -27.50 33.13 -38.63
N ILE A 265 -27.51 32.00 -39.34
CA ILE A 265 -26.33 31.27 -39.77
C ILE A 265 -26.33 31.17 -41.29
N SER A 266 -25.17 31.43 -41.88
CA SER A 266 -24.96 31.40 -43.33
C SER A 266 -23.96 30.34 -43.80
N SER A 267 -23.33 29.61 -42.87
CA SER A 267 -22.33 28.57 -43.17
C SER A 267 -22.67 27.26 -42.48
N PHE A 268 -22.97 26.24 -43.28
CA PHE A 268 -23.26 24.87 -42.82
C PHE A 268 -22.17 23.86 -43.18
N GLN A 269 -20.97 24.35 -43.54
CA GLN A 269 -19.86 23.52 -44.03
C GLN A 269 -19.46 22.40 -43.05
N SER A 270 -19.54 22.65 -41.75
CA SER A 270 -19.28 21.66 -40.70
C SER A 270 -20.31 20.54 -40.64
N TYR A 271 -21.53 20.77 -41.14
CA TYR A 271 -22.63 19.79 -41.13
C TYR A 271 -22.66 18.93 -42.39
N ARG A 272 -22.07 19.41 -43.49
CA ARG A 272 -21.87 18.63 -44.73
C ARG A 272 -21.03 17.36 -44.51
N GLY A 273 -20.07 17.41 -43.58
CA GLY A 273 -19.17 16.30 -43.26
C GLY A 273 -19.67 15.34 -42.18
N TYR A 274 -20.78 15.65 -41.49
CA TYR A 274 -21.26 14.84 -40.36
C TYR A 274 -21.85 13.48 -40.82
N PHE A 275 -22.37 13.42 -42.06
CA PHE A 275 -22.94 12.21 -42.68
C PHE A 275 -22.33 11.89 -44.06
N ASN A 276 -21.19 12.50 -44.44
CA ASN A 276 -20.50 12.19 -45.69
C ASN A 276 -18.98 12.11 -45.49
N ASN A 277 -18.45 10.90 -45.65
CA ASN A 277 -17.06 10.58 -46.02
C ASN A 277 -15.96 11.31 -45.23
N ASN A 278 -15.59 10.75 -44.06
CA ASN A 278 -14.21 10.39 -43.68
C ASN A 278 -14.16 9.97 -42.20
N ALA A 279 -13.81 8.71 -41.95
CA ALA A 279 -13.39 8.16 -40.64
C ALA A 279 -14.25 8.55 -39.42
N GLY A 280 -15.55 8.22 -39.45
CA GLY A 280 -16.45 8.35 -38.28
C GLY A 280 -17.88 8.80 -38.57
N ALA A 281 -18.23 9.13 -39.83
CA ALA A 281 -19.58 9.53 -40.23
C ALA A 281 -20.55 8.32 -40.25
N LEU A 282 -21.77 8.53 -39.75
CA LEU A 282 -22.88 7.57 -39.88
C LEU A 282 -23.35 7.57 -41.34
N ASP A 283 -23.32 6.43 -42.04
CA ASP A 283 -23.94 6.35 -43.38
C ASP A 283 -25.46 6.16 -43.20
N LEU A 284 -26.24 7.22 -43.43
CA LEU A 284 -27.70 7.14 -43.30
C LEU A 284 -28.30 6.23 -44.37
N TRP A 285 -29.07 5.23 -43.95
CA TRP A 285 -29.66 4.27 -44.87
C TRP A 285 -30.82 4.89 -45.67
N SER A 286 -30.81 4.70 -46.99
CA SER A 286 -31.84 5.26 -47.89
C SER A 286 -32.97 4.28 -48.23
N CYS A 287 -33.21 3.27 -47.39
CA CYS A 287 -34.26 2.27 -47.59
C CYS A 287 -35.54 2.60 -46.83
N ASP A 288 -36.65 1.97 -47.23
CA ASP A 288 -37.96 2.08 -46.58
C ASP A 288 -37.91 1.66 -45.09
N PHE A 289 -38.86 2.15 -44.29
CA PHE A 289 -38.95 1.85 -42.85
C PHE A 289 -38.92 0.34 -42.55
N ASN A 290 -39.68 -0.45 -43.32
CA ASN A 290 -39.74 -1.91 -43.20
C ASN A 290 -38.61 -2.63 -43.95
N SER A 291 -37.44 -2.00 -44.03
CA SER A 291 -36.23 -2.57 -44.60
C SER A 291 -35.01 -2.24 -43.74
N PHE A 292 -34.02 -3.11 -43.80
CA PHE A 292 -32.75 -2.96 -43.10
C PHE A 292 -31.59 -3.29 -44.04
N TYR A 293 -30.38 -2.81 -43.71
CA TYR A 293 -29.17 -3.14 -44.45
C TYR A 293 -28.43 -4.27 -43.73
N ASP A 294 -28.11 -5.35 -44.45
CA ASP A 294 -27.43 -6.52 -43.88
C ASP A 294 -25.89 -6.49 -44.00
N GLY A 295 -25.34 -5.36 -44.47
CA GLY A 295 -23.92 -5.22 -44.80
C GLY A 295 -23.60 -5.38 -46.29
N SER A 296 -24.52 -5.95 -47.07
CA SER A 296 -24.37 -6.18 -48.52
C SER A 296 -25.49 -5.58 -49.37
N SER A 297 -26.73 -5.64 -48.89
CA SER A 297 -27.92 -5.19 -49.62
C SER A 297 -29.04 -4.80 -48.65
N PHE A 298 -30.01 -4.02 -49.15
CA PHE A 298 -31.23 -3.72 -48.41
C PHE A 298 -32.21 -4.89 -48.51
N LYS A 299 -32.65 -5.40 -47.36
CA LYS A 299 -33.61 -6.50 -47.24
C LYS A 299 -34.87 -6.03 -46.52
N LYS A 300 -36.01 -6.60 -46.91
CA LYS A 300 -37.29 -6.34 -46.23
C LYS A 300 -37.33 -7.05 -44.88
N CYS A 301 -38.01 -6.42 -43.92
CA CYS A 301 -38.39 -7.04 -42.66
C CYS A 301 -39.42 -8.15 -42.89
N LEU A 302 -39.61 -9.03 -41.89
CA LEU A 302 -40.74 -9.97 -41.87
C LEU A 302 -42.05 -9.18 -41.86
N ASP A 303 -43.07 -9.70 -42.56
CA ASP A 303 -44.40 -9.07 -42.63
C ASP A 303 -45.07 -8.92 -41.26
N SER A 304 -44.66 -9.73 -40.27
CA SER A 304 -45.13 -9.64 -38.88
C SER A 304 -44.54 -8.46 -38.10
N CYS A 305 -43.47 -7.82 -38.60
CA CYS A 305 -42.81 -6.70 -37.91
C CYS A 305 -43.52 -5.39 -38.24
N GLN A 306 -44.37 -4.92 -37.34
CA GLN A 306 -45.09 -3.64 -37.51
C GLN A 306 -44.23 -2.40 -37.22
N ASN A 307 -43.09 -2.61 -36.57
CA ASN A 307 -42.30 -1.60 -35.89
C ASN A 307 -40.90 -1.43 -36.46
N GLY A 308 -40.68 -1.93 -37.68
CA GLY A 308 -39.36 -2.02 -38.30
C GLY A 308 -38.56 -3.24 -37.80
N CYS A 309 -37.35 -3.39 -38.33
CA CYS A 309 -36.43 -4.45 -37.95
C CYS A 309 -34.98 -4.03 -38.18
N VAL A 310 -34.04 -4.76 -37.58
CA VAL A 310 -32.60 -4.61 -37.83
C VAL A 310 -31.98 -5.85 -38.48
N ARG A 311 -32.78 -6.92 -38.68
CA ARG A 311 -32.38 -8.21 -39.28
C ARG A 311 -33.57 -8.93 -39.91
N ALA A 312 -33.29 -9.95 -40.73
CA ALA A 312 -34.28 -10.61 -41.58
C ALA A 312 -35.19 -11.60 -40.85
N ASP A 313 -34.74 -12.16 -39.73
CA ASP A 313 -35.33 -13.31 -39.06
C ASP A 313 -36.02 -12.95 -37.73
N SER A 314 -35.98 -11.68 -37.32
CA SER A 314 -36.51 -11.24 -36.04
C SER A 314 -37.06 -9.81 -36.11
N CYS A 315 -38.18 -9.57 -35.42
CA CYS A 315 -38.71 -8.23 -35.15
C CYS A 315 -38.03 -7.57 -33.93
N ASN A 316 -37.03 -8.22 -33.34
CA ASN A 316 -36.22 -7.60 -32.31
C ASN A 316 -35.36 -6.50 -32.92
N ILE A 317 -35.58 -5.27 -32.46
CA ILE A 317 -34.90 -4.06 -32.91
C ILE A 317 -33.52 -3.85 -32.27
N CYS A 318 -33.18 -4.61 -31.22
CA CYS A 318 -31.89 -4.48 -30.55
C CYS A 318 -30.77 -5.03 -31.42
N ASP A 319 -29.60 -4.39 -31.35
CA ASP A 319 -28.45 -4.72 -32.21
C ASP A 319 -27.98 -6.17 -32.12
N SER A 320 -28.13 -6.78 -30.95
CA SER A 320 -27.83 -8.19 -30.69
C SER A 320 -29.11 -9.03 -30.61
N GLU A 321 -29.10 -10.21 -31.22
CA GLU A 321 -30.17 -11.22 -31.08
C GLU A 321 -30.30 -11.73 -29.63
N LEU A 322 -29.22 -11.63 -28.86
CA LEU A 322 -29.16 -12.04 -27.47
C LEU A 322 -29.73 -10.98 -26.50
N CYS A 323 -30.09 -9.81 -27.01
CA CYS A 323 -30.66 -8.72 -26.23
C CYS A 323 -32.19 -8.71 -26.38
N LEU A 324 -32.93 -8.82 -25.28
CA LEU A 324 -34.40 -8.70 -25.27
C LEU A 324 -34.88 -7.25 -25.21
N LYS A 325 -34.18 -6.38 -24.45
CA LYS A 325 -34.49 -4.95 -24.35
C LYS A 325 -33.24 -4.11 -24.31
N CYS A 326 -33.23 -3.07 -25.13
CA CYS A 326 -32.14 -2.11 -25.30
C CYS A 326 -32.67 -0.68 -25.27
N SER A 327 -31.83 0.27 -24.86
CA SER A 327 -32.15 1.70 -24.84
C SER A 327 -31.71 2.44 -26.11
N SER A 328 -31.10 1.73 -27.06
CA SER A 328 -30.38 2.30 -28.19
C SER A 328 -30.11 1.21 -29.25
N PHE A 329 -29.63 1.61 -30.44
CA PHE A 329 -29.15 0.66 -31.46
C PHE A 329 -27.68 0.25 -31.26
N ASP A 330 -27.03 0.69 -30.19
CA ASP A 330 -25.67 0.30 -29.86
C ASP A 330 -25.66 -1.10 -29.23
N SER A 331 -24.71 -1.93 -29.67
CA SER A 331 -24.32 -3.20 -29.06
C SER A 331 -24.20 -3.16 -27.53
N LYS A 332 -23.85 -2.01 -26.93
CA LYS A 332 -23.68 -1.81 -25.48
C LYS A 332 -24.88 -1.14 -24.79
N SER A 333 -26.03 -1.11 -25.43
CA SER A 333 -27.24 -0.49 -24.86
C SER A 333 -28.24 -1.50 -24.32
N CYS A 334 -27.91 -2.78 -24.33
CA CYS A 334 -28.81 -3.77 -23.78
C CYS A 334 -28.93 -3.61 -22.26
N PHE A 335 -30.14 -3.71 -21.73
CA PHE A 335 -30.38 -3.74 -20.29
C PHE A 335 -31.21 -4.95 -19.86
N LEU A 336 -31.72 -5.74 -20.82
CA LEU A 336 -32.32 -7.04 -20.56
C LEU A 336 -31.88 -8.04 -21.63
N CYS A 337 -31.12 -9.06 -21.25
CA CYS A 337 -30.66 -10.12 -22.14
C CYS A 337 -31.56 -11.36 -22.08
N VAL A 338 -31.44 -12.23 -23.08
CA VAL A 338 -31.95 -13.61 -23.03
C VAL A 338 -31.35 -14.38 -21.84
N GLU A 339 -31.98 -15.47 -21.42
CA GLU A 339 -31.49 -16.27 -20.29
C GLU A 339 -30.00 -16.64 -20.45
N ASN A 340 -29.27 -16.65 -19.32
CA ASN A 340 -27.85 -16.99 -19.23
C ASN A 340 -26.90 -16.02 -19.96
N ARG A 341 -27.31 -14.76 -20.10
CA ARG A 341 -26.49 -13.66 -20.65
C ARG A 341 -26.51 -12.47 -19.71
N LEU A 342 -25.40 -11.75 -19.66
CA LEU A 342 -25.13 -10.66 -18.72
C LEU A 342 -24.48 -9.46 -19.40
N GLY A 343 -24.73 -8.30 -18.81
CA GLY A 343 -24.13 -7.04 -19.18
C GLY A 343 -24.73 -6.44 -20.45
N ASN A 344 -24.30 -5.23 -20.73
CA ASN A 344 -24.94 -4.42 -21.77
C ASN A 344 -24.73 -4.92 -23.21
N SER A 345 -23.78 -5.83 -23.40
CA SER A 345 -23.51 -6.51 -24.67
C SER A 345 -24.09 -7.92 -24.73
N CYS A 346 -24.84 -8.35 -23.70
CA CYS A 346 -25.35 -9.72 -23.55
C CYS A 346 -24.28 -10.77 -23.81
N SER A 347 -23.12 -10.57 -23.20
CA SER A 347 -22.08 -11.58 -23.16
C SER A 347 -22.52 -12.76 -22.31
N PHE A 348 -21.85 -13.90 -22.49
CA PHE A 348 -21.93 -14.97 -21.51
C PHE A 348 -21.61 -14.44 -20.11
N CYS A 349 -22.18 -15.09 -19.10
CA CYS A 349 -21.81 -14.86 -17.72
C CYS A 349 -20.28 -14.75 -17.60
N THR A 350 -19.80 -13.61 -17.07
CA THR A 350 -18.37 -13.37 -16.83
C THR A 350 -17.80 -14.40 -15.87
N ASP A 351 -18.64 -14.89 -14.96
CA ASP A 351 -18.35 -16.02 -14.11
C ASP A 351 -18.61 -17.34 -14.86
N LEU A 352 -17.52 -18.02 -15.23
CA LEU A 352 -17.54 -19.29 -15.95
C LEU A 352 -18.06 -20.46 -15.10
N LEU A 353 -18.20 -20.29 -13.78
CA LEU A 353 -18.85 -21.23 -12.86
C LEU A 353 -20.36 -20.99 -12.74
N CYS A 354 -20.85 -19.88 -13.28
CA CYS A 354 -22.27 -19.57 -13.31
C CYS A 354 -22.98 -20.28 -14.46
N ASP A 355 -24.08 -20.96 -14.13
CA ASP A 355 -24.93 -21.68 -15.08
C ASP A 355 -26.06 -20.78 -15.60
N THR A 356 -26.69 -20.02 -14.70
CA THR A 356 -27.70 -19.00 -15.06
C THR A 356 -27.43 -17.69 -14.33
N CYS A 357 -27.47 -16.56 -15.04
CA CYS A 357 -27.21 -15.23 -14.48
C CYS A 357 -28.46 -14.35 -14.44
N ASN A 358 -28.47 -13.38 -13.53
CA ASN A 358 -29.53 -12.38 -13.42
C ASN A 358 -29.31 -11.25 -14.44
N SER A 359 -30.26 -10.99 -15.33
CA SER A 359 -30.08 -10.00 -16.40
C SER A 359 -29.89 -8.55 -15.90
N SER A 360 -30.28 -8.24 -14.65
CA SER A 360 -30.30 -6.87 -14.09
C SER A 360 -29.23 -6.57 -13.03
N SER A 361 -28.51 -7.57 -12.53
CA SER A 361 -27.37 -7.40 -11.62
C SER A 361 -26.24 -8.27 -12.12
N ASN A 362 -24.96 -7.86 -12.01
CA ASN A 362 -23.79 -8.70 -12.33
C ASN A 362 -23.70 -9.90 -11.36
N GLY A 363 -24.71 -10.75 -11.39
CA GLY A 363 -25.11 -11.64 -10.33
C GLY A 363 -25.47 -13.00 -10.89
N CYS A 364 -24.84 -14.06 -10.40
CA CYS A 364 -25.23 -15.41 -10.74
C CYS A 364 -26.52 -15.83 -10.01
N LYS A 365 -27.49 -16.37 -10.75
CA LYS A 365 -28.75 -16.93 -10.23
C LYS A 365 -28.64 -18.41 -9.88
N ALA A 366 -27.93 -19.20 -10.70
CA ALA A 366 -27.66 -20.60 -10.42
C ALA A 366 -26.26 -20.99 -10.89
N CYS A 367 -25.53 -21.74 -10.06
CA CYS A 367 -24.17 -22.18 -10.35
C CYS A 367 -24.14 -23.58 -10.96
N LYS A 368 -23.03 -23.88 -11.64
CA LYS A 368 -22.71 -25.23 -12.09
C LYS A 368 -22.58 -26.21 -10.90
N PRO A 369 -22.67 -27.53 -11.12
CA PRO A 369 -22.56 -28.52 -10.05
C PRO A 369 -21.33 -28.33 -9.18
N ASN A 370 -21.48 -28.51 -7.87
CA ASN A 370 -20.46 -28.27 -6.85
C ASN A 370 -20.02 -26.81 -6.69
N ALA A 371 -20.83 -25.84 -7.12
CA ALA A 371 -20.70 -24.42 -6.77
C ALA A 371 -22.00 -23.87 -6.17
N SER A 372 -21.88 -22.80 -5.38
CA SER A 372 -23.00 -22.09 -4.74
C SER A 372 -22.87 -20.59 -4.94
N VAL A 373 -24.01 -19.90 -4.98
CA VAL A 373 -24.07 -18.45 -5.15
C VAL A 373 -23.62 -17.78 -3.86
N GLN A 374 -22.51 -17.05 -3.92
CA GLN A 374 -21.96 -16.25 -2.83
C GLN A 374 -21.75 -14.81 -3.34
N ASN A 375 -22.39 -13.82 -2.70
CA ASN A 375 -22.27 -12.40 -3.08
C ASN A 375 -22.44 -12.14 -4.59
N ASN A 376 -23.51 -12.68 -5.20
CA ASN A 376 -23.77 -12.54 -6.63
C ASN A 376 -22.70 -13.19 -7.56
N SER A 377 -21.74 -13.96 -7.05
CA SER A 377 -20.81 -14.77 -7.87
C SER A 377 -20.91 -16.24 -7.49
N CYS A 378 -20.56 -17.16 -8.39
CA CYS A 378 -20.42 -18.57 -8.05
C CYS A 378 -19.04 -18.85 -7.46
N ALA A 379 -19.05 -19.42 -6.26
CA ALA A 379 -17.86 -20.00 -5.67
C ALA A 379 -18.03 -21.52 -5.61
N CYS A 380 -16.96 -22.25 -5.90
CA CYS A 380 -16.96 -23.69 -5.68
C CYS A 380 -17.27 -24.00 -4.20
N ASN A 381 -18.11 -25.00 -3.98
CA ASN A 381 -18.42 -25.51 -2.66
C ASN A 381 -17.15 -26.05 -2.00
N SER A 382 -17.16 -26.13 -0.67
CA SER A 382 -16.03 -26.63 0.10
C SER A 382 -15.54 -27.98 -0.44
N GLY A 383 -14.22 -28.11 -0.68
CA GLY A 383 -13.61 -29.32 -1.24
C GLY A 383 -13.47 -29.33 -2.75
N TYR A 384 -13.92 -28.28 -3.44
CA TYR A 384 -13.83 -28.17 -4.89
C TYR A 384 -13.15 -26.86 -5.30
N ASN A 385 -12.38 -26.90 -6.38
CA ASN A 385 -11.71 -25.74 -6.96
C ASN A 385 -11.67 -25.83 -8.48
N GLY A 386 -11.62 -24.67 -9.15
CA GLY A 386 -11.57 -24.54 -10.59
C GLY A 386 -12.30 -23.30 -11.08
N THR A 387 -11.91 -22.79 -12.24
CA THR A 387 -12.45 -21.55 -12.81
C THR A 387 -13.56 -21.79 -13.82
N THR A 388 -13.61 -22.97 -14.45
CA THR A 388 -14.62 -23.34 -15.47
C THR A 388 -15.53 -24.48 -15.03
N ALA A 389 -15.03 -25.33 -14.14
CA ALA A 389 -15.75 -26.42 -13.47
C ALA A 389 -15.08 -26.69 -12.12
N CYS A 390 -15.89 -26.90 -11.09
CA CYS A 390 -15.44 -27.21 -9.74
C CYS A 390 -15.02 -28.69 -9.66
N LYS A 391 -13.71 -28.95 -9.60
CA LYS A 391 -13.14 -30.28 -9.45
C LYS A 391 -12.81 -30.55 -7.99
N TYR A 392 -13.00 -31.79 -7.54
CA TYR A 392 -12.66 -32.19 -6.19
C TYR A 392 -11.15 -32.07 -5.96
N VAL A 393 -10.75 -31.37 -4.90
CA VAL A 393 -9.34 -31.16 -4.52
C VAL A 393 -9.10 -31.77 -3.15
N PRO A 394 -8.68 -33.04 -3.09
CA PRO A 394 -8.21 -33.63 -1.84
C PRO A 394 -6.79 -33.15 -1.55
N PHE A 395 -6.51 -32.93 -0.27
CA PHE A 395 -5.13 -32.80 0.21
C PHE A 395 -4.92 -33.75 1.40
N SER A 396 -3.69 -34.21 1.57
CA SER A 396 -3.26 -35.09 2.66
C SER A 396 -2.45 -34.32 3.69
N VAL A 397 -2.42 -34.87 4.90
CA VAL A 397 -1.53 -34.46 5.97
C VAL A 397 -0.72 -35.67 6.39
N ASP A 398 0.58 -35.46 6.54
CA ASP A 398 1.51 -36.47 7.03
C ASP A 398 1.96 -36.08 8.45
N LEU A 399 2.02 -37.07 9.34
CA LEU A 399 2.54 -36.90 10.70
C LEU A 399 4.01 -37.31 10.72
N LEU A 400 4.89 -36.32 10.76
CA LEU A 400 6.33 -36.52 10.85
C LEU A 400 6.75 -36.54 12.32
N ILE A 401 7.52 -37.56 12.69
CA ILE A 401 8.13 -37.68 14.02
C ILE A 401 9.63 -37.49 13.85
N PHE A 402 10.16 -36.46 14.50
CA PHE A 402 11.60 -36.18 14.50
C PHE A 402 12.28 -36.86 15.69
N SER A 403 13.59 -37.08 15.58
CA SER A 403 14.39 -37.80 16.59
C SER A 403 14.51 -37.08 17.94
N ASN A 404 13.99 -35.86 18.06
CA ASN A 404 13.87 -35.09 19.30
C ASN A 404 12.45 -35.19 19.90
N ASP A 405 11.63 -36.13 19.42
CA ASP A 405 10.23 -36.34 19.79
C ASP A 405 9.32 -35.12 19.56
N SER A 406 9.76 -34.19 18.70
CA SER A 406 8.88 -33.17 18.15
C SER A 406 8.01 -33.79 17.05
N LEU A 407 6.72 -33.50 17.14
CA LEU A 407 5.72 -33.92 16.17
C LEU A 407 5.56 -32.78 15.18
N SER A 408 5.40 -33.08 13.90
CA SER A 408 5.00 -32.07 12.94
C SER A 408 3.94 -32.58 11.99
N LEU A 409 3.01 -31.69 11.67
CA LEU A 409 2.01 -31.90 10.64
C LEU A 409 2.53 -31.25 9.37
N ASP A 410 2.76 -32.05 8.35
CA ASP A 410 3.10 -31.59 7.02
C ASP A 410 1.90 -31.77 6.10
N PHE A 411 1.30 -30.65 5.71
CA PHE A 411 0.17 -30.62 4.80
C PHE A 411 0.69 -30.49 3.38
N SER A 412 0.23 -31.39 2.50
CA SER A 412 0.51 -31.34 1.06
C SER A 412 0.08 -30.02 0.40
N ASP A 413 -0.85 -29.29 1.03
CA ASP A 413 -1.34 -27.99 0.62
C ASP A 413 -1.30 -26.96 1.77
N PRO A 414 -1.12 -25.65 1.46
CA PRO A 414 -1.12 -24.60 2.49
C PRO A 414 -2.52 -24.43 3.09
N LEU A 415 -2.65 -24.27 4.40
CA LEU A 415 -3.94 -24.06 5.06
C LEU A 415 -4.44 -22.61 4.93
N GLN A 416 -5.74 -22.45 4.70
CA GLN A 416 -6.44 -21.17 4.61
C GLN A 416 -6.54 -20.46 5.97
N TYR A 417 -6.76 -21.24 7.03
CA TYR A 417 -6.80 -20.74 8.39
C TYR A 417 -5.78 -21.49 9.22
N ALA A 418 -5.12 -20.76 10.12
CA ALA A 418 -4.20 -21.38 11.06
C ALA A 418 -4.95 -22.40 11.93
N LEU A 419 -4.36 -23.58 12.13
CA LEU A 419 -4.90 -24.56 13.06
C LEU A 419 -4.93 -23.98 14.47
N SER A 420 -6.02 -24.22 15.18
CA SER A 420 -6.16 -23.91 16.60
C SER A 420 -6.21 -25.18 17.44
N ASN A 421 -6.05 -25.04 18.75
CA ASN A 421 -6.10 -26.17 19.67
C ASN A 421 -7.47 -26.90 19.67
N ASP A 422 -8.53 -26.26 19.17
CA ASP A 422 -9.86 -26.84 19.04
C ASP A 422 -10.08 -27.60 17.71
N SER A 423 -9.06 -27.63 16.84
CA SER A 423 -9.19 -28.20 15.48
C SER A 423 -8.95 -29.71 15.43
N PHE A 424 -8.19 -30.25 16.39
CA PHE A 424 -7.85 -31.68 16.46
C PHE A 424 -7.57 -32.12 17.89
N LYS A 425 -7.63 -33.43 18.12
CA LYS A 425 -7.21 -34.09 19.35
C LYS A 425 -6.05 -35.04 19.08
N ILE A 426 -5.06 -34.95 19.94
CA ILE A 426 -3.98 -35.93 20.03
C ILE A 426 -4.41 -37.00 21.04
N SER A 427 -4.31 -38.26 20.64
CA SER A 427 -4.51 -39.42 21.51
C SER A 427 -3.33 -40.36 21.36
N ILE A 428 -2.83 -40.86 22.48
CA ILE A 428 -1.68 -41.76 22.52
C ILE A 428 -2.13 -43.07 23.15
N GLU A 429 -1.68 -44.18 22.60
CA GLU A 429 -1.94 -45.50 23.15
C GLU A 429 -1.43 -45.59 24.60
N ASN A 430 -2.27 -46.11 25.51
CA ASN A 430 -2.09 -46.13 26.97
C ASN A 430 -2.30 -44.79 27.72
N ASP A 431 -2.74 -43.73 27.03
CA ASP A 431 -3.16 -42.43 27.58
C ASP A 431 -2.22 -41.84 28.66
N PRO A 432 -0.90 -41.70 28.38
CA PRO A 432 0.04 -41.08 29.32
C PRO A 432 -0.34 -39.63 29.59
N LYS A 433 -0.02 -39.08 30.76
CA LYS A 433 -0.22 -37.63 30.99
C LYS A 433 0.76 -36.81 30.17
N PHE A 434 0.25 -35.98 29.26
CA PHE A 434 1.06 -35.06 28.46
C PHE A 434 0.37 -33.72 28.24
N SER A 435 1.16 -32.69 28.02
CA SER A 435 0.69 -31.41 27.49
C SER A 435 1.28 -31.21 26.09
N TRP A 436 0.63 -30.35 25.30
CA TRP A 436 1.12 -30.01 23.99
C TRP A 436 0.83 -28.55 23.68
N SER A 437 1.68 -27.94 22.87
CA SER A 437 1.45 -26.65 22.24
C SER A 437 1.63 -26.77 20.74
N LEU A 438 0.92 -25.91 20.02
CA LEU A 438 0.97 -25.82 18.57
C LEU A 438 1.68 -24.53 18.18
N GLU A 439 2.69 -24.66 17.33
CA GLU A 439 3.43 -23.54 16.77
C GLU A 439 3.32 -23.59 15.24
N LEU A 440 2.84 -22.49 14.66
CA LEU A 440 2.78 -22.31 13.21
C LEU A 440 4.19 -21.96 12.71
N VAL A 441 4.81 -22.87 11.96
CA VAL A 441 6.11 -22.60 11.32
C VAL A 441 5.89 -21.93 9.97
N ASN A 442 4.99 -22.49 9.15
CA ASN A 442 4.51 -21.89 7.92
C ASN A 442 3.12 -22.44 7.57
N THR A 443 2.53 -22.01 6.46
CA THR A 443 1.15 -22.37 6.09
C THR A 443 0.93 -23.85 5.79
N THR A 444 1.96 -24.63 5.45
CA THR A 444 1.87 -26.09 5.22
C THR A 444 2.38 -26.90 6.41
N TYR A 445 3.11 -26.28 7.33
CA TYR A 445 3.89 -26.98 8.33
C TYR A 445 3.63 -26.46 9.73
N TYR A 446 3.19 -27.37 10.60
CA TYR A 446 2.92 -27.07 12.00
C TYR A 446 3.80 -27.92 12.89
N SER A 447 4.46 -27.27 13.84
CA SER A 447 5.21 -27.94 14.89
C SER A 447 4.30 -28.14 16.09
N ILE A 448 4.20 -29.39 16.54
CA ILE A 448 3.52 -29.76 17.78
C ILE A 448 4.61 -30.09 18.79
N GLN A 449 4.75 -29.22 19.79
CA GLN A 449 5.65 -29.46 20.91
C GLN A 449 4.90 -30.25 21.97
N THR A 450 5.24 -31.54 22.12
CA THR A 450 4.69 -32.40 23.17
C THR A 450 5.61 -32.47 24.37
N ILE A 451 5.05 -32.30 25.57
CA ILE A 451 5.72 -32.50 26.85
C ILE A 451 5.05 -33.69 27.53
N PHE A 452 5.72 -34.84 27.48
CA PHE A 452 5.26 -36.03 28.18
C PHE A 452 5.71 -35.98 29.64
N ASN A 453 4.79 -36.20 30.57
CA ASN A 453 5.09 -36.27 32.01
C ASN A 453 5.34 -37.72 32.47
N GLU A 454 5.07 -38.70 31.60
CA GLU A 454 5.18 -40.13 31.86
C GLU A 454 6.03 -40.81 30.76
N LYS A 455 6.54 -41.99 31.07
CA LYS A 455 7.42 -42.76 30.17
C LYS A 455 6.65 -43.30 28.97
N ILE A 456 7.23 -43.17 27.79
CA ILE A 456 6.74 -43.70 26.51
C ILE A 456 7.67 -44.83 26.06
N GLU A 457 7.11 -45.99 25.81
CA GLU A 457 7.83 -47.13 25.23
C GLU A 457 7.99 -46.97 23.72
N GLU A 458 9.04 -47.58 23.17
CA GLU A 458 9.33 -47.52 21.73
C GLU A 458 8.17 -48.10 20.91
N TYR A 459 7.82 -47.44 19.80
CA TYR A 459 6.72 -47.81 18.89
C TYR A 459 5.30 -47.61 19.42
N THR A 460 5.11 -46.81 20.48
CA THR A 460 3.76 -46.43 20.96
C THR A 460 3.00 -45.65 19.86
N ILE A 461 1.75 -46.01 19.58
CA ILE A 461 0.97 -45.37 18.51
C ILE A 461 0.42 -44.02 18.99
N ILE A 462 0.66 -42.97 18.21
CA ILE A 462 0.03 -41.67 18.35
C ILE A 462 -0.97 -41.46 17.22
N ASN A 463 -2.19 -41.07 17.59
CA ASN A 463 -3.28 -40.76 16.66
C ASN A 463 -3.66 -39.29 16.80
N ILE A 464 -3.66 -38.57 15.68
CA ILE A 464 -4.20 -37.22 15.59
C ILE A 464 -5.54 -37.30 14.87
N THR A 465 -6.59 -36.87 15.56
CA THR A 465 -7.99 -36.91 15.08
C THR A 465 -8.50 -35.50 14.89
N PHE A 466 -8.83 -35.13 13.66
CA PHE A 466 -9.41 -33.81 13.35
C PHE A 466 -10.91 -33.83 13.64
N PHE A 467 -11.38 -32.88 14.44
CA PHE A 467 -12.78 -32.85 14.90
C PHE A 467 -13.76 -32.43 13.79
N ASP A 468 -13.34 -31.50 12.95
CA ASP A 468 -14.18 -30.93 11.87
C ASP A 468 -13.33 -30.69 10.62
N LEU A 469 -13.42 -31.62 9.66
CA LEU A 469 -12.70 -31.55 8.38
C LEU A 469 -13.13 -30.35 7.54
N THR A 470 -14.28 -29.73 7.83
CA THR A 470 -14.74 -28.54 7.11
C THR A 470 -14.04 -27.27 7.57
N LYS A 471 -13.38 -27.27 8.74
CA LYS A 471 -12.58 -26.15 9.25
C LYS A 471 -11.12 -26.19 8.79
N VAL A 472 -10.60 -27.38 8.50
CA VAL A 472 -9.24 -27.58 8.01
C VAL A 472 -9.24 -27.53 6.49
N LYS A 473 -9.16 -26.32 5.93
CA LYS A 473 -9.19 -26.07 4.49
C LYS A 473 -7.84 -25.64 3.98
N SER A 474 -7.50 -26.11 2.77
CA SER A 474 -6.39 -25.57 1.99
C SER A 474 -6.73 -24.19 1.43
N ILE A 475 -5.73 -23.34 1.14
CA ILE A 475 -5.89 -22.08 0.39
C ILE A 475 -6.50 -22.31 -0.99
N TYR A 476 -6.39 -23.54 -1.51
CA TYR A 476 -7.01 -23.98 -2.75
C TYR A 476 -8.41 -24.58 -2.53
N ASN A 477 -9.04 -24.34 -1.37
CA ASN A 477 -10.38 -24.81 -0.99
C ASN A 477 -10.52 -26.35 -0.93
N GLY A 478 -9.40 -27.07 -0.80
CA GLY A 478 -9.39 -28.52 -0.65
C GLY A 478 -9.89 -28.98 0.72
N ILE A 479 -10.37 -30.23 0.81
CA ILE A 479 -10.75 -30.90 2.06
C ILE A 479 -9.72 -31.99 2.39
N LEU A 480 -9.44 -32.14 3.68
CA LEU A 480 -8.51 -33.13 4.18
C LEU A 480 -9.01 -34.56 3.92
N SER A 481 -8.15 -35.40 3.33
CA SER A 481 -8.52 -36.74 2.85
C SER A 481 -8.79 -37.76 3.96
N SER A 482 -8.18 -37.57 5.13
CA SER A 482 -8.27 -38.49 6.28
C SER A 482 -8.53 -37.72 7.56
N SER A 483 -9.51 -38.15 8.34
CA SER A 483 -9.81 -37.56 9.65
C SER A 483 -8.85 -37.95 10.75
N THR A 484 -8.14 -39.06 10.55
CA THR A 484 -7.21 -39.61 11.54
C THR A 484 -5.92 -39.97 10.85
N ILE A 485 -4.81 -39.50 11.41
CA ILE A 485 -3.47 -39.90 11.02
C ILE A 485 -2.77 -40.54 12.21
N SER A 486 -2.00 -41.58 11.95
CA SER A 486 -1.30 -42.35 12.97
C SER A 486 0.18 -42.45 12.66
N SER A 487 0.99 -42.44 13.71
CA SER A 487 2.44 -42.66 13.60
C SER A 487 2.98 -43.33 14.87
N ARG A 488 4.26 -43.66 14.90
CA ARG A 488 4.91 -44.42 15.98
C ARG A 488 5.92 -43.56 16.71
N LEU A 489 5.66 -43.27 17.98
CA LEU A 489 6.55 -42.47 18.83
C LEU A 489 7.84 -43.24 19.14
N ASN A 490 8.94 -42.49 19.28
CA ASN A 490 10.17 -43.06 19.80
C ASN A 490 10.07 -43.20 21.32
N LYS A 491 11.01 -43.95 21.89
CA LYS A 491 11.14 -44.12 23.34
C LYS A 491 11.50 -42.78 23.98
N TYR A 492 10.60 -42.23 24.80
CA TYR A 492 10.82 -40.99 25.55
C TYR A 492 10.61 -41.24 27.05
N ASP A 493 11.62 -40.94 27.87
CA ASP A 493 11.51 -41.03 29.32
C ASP A 493 11.81 -39.65 29.92
N PRO A 494 10.77 -38.90 30.36
CA PRO A 494 10.92 -37.54 30.86
C PRO A 494 11.76 -37.46 32.14
N ALA A 495 11.74 -38.51 32.97
CA ALA A 495 12.61 -38.56 34.13
C ALA A 495 14.07 -38.68 33.66
N SER A 496 14.37 -39.56 32.70
CA SER A 496 15.73 -39.73 32.19
C SER A 496 16.25 -38.54 31.38
N TYR A 497 15.43 -37.87 30.57
CA TYR A 497 15.84 -36.75 29.73
C TYR A 497 16.02 -35.46 30.55
N SER A 498 15.08 -35.15 31.45
CA SER A 498 15.22 -34.01 32.36
C SER A 498 16.35 -34.24 33.35
N LEU A 499 16.53 -35.44 33.89
CA LEU A 499 17.68 -35.80 34.73
C LEU A 499 18.98 -35.72 33.92
N ALA A 500 19.06 -36.27 32.71
CA ALA A 500 20.27 -36.20 31.89
C ALA A 500 20.61 -34.75 31.49
N MET A 501 19.63 -33.92 31.14
CA MET A 501 19.88 -32.51 30.81
C MET A 501 20.22 -31.67 32.04
N THR A 502 19.56 -31.87 33.19
CA THR A 502 19.94 -31.19 34.46
C THR A 502 21.29 -31.68 35.00
N GLU A 503 21.60 -32.95 34.85
CA GLU A 503 22.90 -33.54 35.21
C GLU A 503 24.00 -33.02 34.28
N ILE A 504 23.80 -33.00 32.95
CA ILE A 504 24.77 -32.45 32.00
C ILE A 504 24.99 -30.94 32.23
N THR A 505 23.92 -30.16 32.38
CA THR A 505 24.03 -28.70 32.63
C THR A 505 24.69 -28.38 33.96
N SER A 506 24.36 -29.11 35.04
CA SER A 506 25.00 -28.94 36.35
C SER A 506 26.47 -29.38 36.36
N GLN A 507 26.82 -30.48 35.67
CA GLN A 507 28.20 -30.92 35.50
C GLN A 507 29.03 -29.90 34.71
N ILE A 508 28.48 -29.35 33.63
CA ILE A 508 29.18 -28.33 32.82
C ILE A 508 29.36 -27.04 33.62
N SER A 509 28.29 -26.54 34.26
CA SER A 509 28.35 -25.33 35.08
C SER A 509 29.35 -25.48 36.24
N SER A 510 29.33 -26.61 36.94
CA SER A 510 30.28 -26.86 38.04
C SER A 510 31.72 -27.01 37.56
N ALA A 511 31.96 -27.64 36.40
CA ALA A 511 33.29 -27.73 35.81
C ALA A 511 33.83 -26.35 35.38
N VAL A 512 32.99 -25.51 34.76
CA VAL A 512 33.36 -24.13 34.38
C VAL A 512 33.65 -23.29 35.64
N GLN A 513 32.77 -23.32 36.64
CA GLN A 513 32.99 -22.63 37.92
C GLN A 513 34.26 -23.12 38.62
N GLY A 514 34.51 -24.43 38.63
CA GLY A 514 35.75 -25.02 39.16
C GLY A 514 37.00 -24.52 38.42
N ALA A 515 36.95 -24.43 37.08
CA ALA A 515 38.03 -23.90 36.27
C ALA A 515 38.27 -22.40 36.48
N VAL A 516 37.19 -21.61 36.64
CA VAL A 516 37.24 -20.18 37.00
C VAL A 516 37.92 -20.02 38.36
N ILE A 517 37.41 -20.69 39.40
CA ILE A 517 37.94 -20.63 40.78
C ILE A 517 39.41 -21.08 40.81
N GLY A 518 39.73 -22.16 40.11
CA GLY A 518 41.12 -22.64 39.97
C GLY A 518 42.03 -21.62 39.29
N SER A 519 41.56 -20.96 38.23
CA SER A 519 42.30 -19.90 37.53
C SER A 519 42.47 -18.65 38.38
N ILE A 520 41.48 -18.29 39.20
CA ILE A 520 41.55 -17.20 40.18
C ILE A 520 42.59 -17.53 41.26
N ALA A 521 42.54 -18.74 41.83
CA ALA A 521 43.49 -19.21 42.83
C ALA A 521 44.94 -19.21 42.29
N ALA A 522 45.12 -19.68 41.06
CA ALA A 522 46.40 -19.62 40.36
C ALA A 522 46.90 -18.17 40.17
N SER A 523 45.97 -17.25 39.87
CA SER A 523 46.28 -15.82 39.68
C SER A 523 46.62 -15.08 40.97
N PHE A 524 46.12 -15.52 42.13
CA PHE A 524 46.52 -14.93 43.43
C PHE A 524 47.98 -15.18 43.77
N VAL A 525 48.57 -16.28 43.28
CA VAL A 525 49.98 -16.63 43.51
C VAL A 525 50.89 -16.03 42.43
N ASN A 526 50.33 -15.69 41.27
CA ASN A 526 51.07 -15.08 40.16
C ASN A 526 50.99 -13.54 40.23
N PRO A 527 52.12 -12.81 40.15
CA PRO A 527 52.09 -11.34 40.09
C PRO A 527 51.37 -10.77 38.85
N ASN A 528 51.11 -11.57 37.82
CA ASN A 528 50.38 -11.15 36.62
C ASN A 528 49.11 -11.98 36.33
N PRO A 529 47.89 -11.43 36.51
CA PRO A 529 46.63 -12.12 36.24
C PRO A 529 46.22 -12.25 34.75
N SER A 530 47.09 -11.94 33.77
CA SER A 530 46.77 -11.98 32.32
C SER A 530 46.10 -13.27 31.84
N SER A 531 46.46 -14.44 32.40
CA SER A 531 45.89 -15.72 31.98
C SER A 531 44.43 -15.88 32.41
N LEU A 532 44.06 -15.39 33.59
CA LEU A 532 42.66 -15.35 34.05
C LEU A 532 41.80 -14.47 33.13
N TRP A 533 42.31 -13.29 32.76
CA TRP A 533 41.57 -12.38 31.87
C TRP A 533 41.37 -12.96 30.47
N SER A 534 42.39 -13.65 29.96
CA SER A 534 42.29 -14.36 28.69
C SER A 534 41.26 -15.50 28.74
N PHE A 535 41.24 -16.24 29.85
CA PHE A 535 40.25 -17.29 30.12
C PHE A 535 38.82 -16.74 30.16
N LEU A 536 38.57 -15.72 30.98
CA LEU A 536 37.24 -15.10 31.10
C LEU A 536 36.79 -14.48 29.78
N SER A 537 37.71 -13.87 29.01
CA SER A 537 37.39 -13.30 27.71
C SER A 537 36.90 -14.36 26.71
N CYS A 538 37.46 -15.58 26.74
CA CYS A 538 36.99 -16.66 25.87
C CYS A 538 35.59 -17.13 26.26
N LEU A 539 35.32 -17.27 27.56
CA LEU A 539 34.00 -17.63 28.07
C LEU A 539 32.94 -16.62 27.65
N GLN A 540 33.20 -15.32 27.83
CA GLN A 540 32.27 -14.27 27.45
C GLN A 540 31.94 -14.28 25.94
N ILE A 541 32.92 -14.49 25.06
CA ILE A 541 32.63 -14.53 23.62
C ILE A 541 31.74 -15.74 23.28
N LEU A 542 32.02 -16.90 23.87
CA LEU A 542 31.25 -18.13 23.62
C LEU A 542 29.85 -18.05 24.21
N SER A 543 29.69 -17.56 25.44
CA SER A 543 28.39 -17.53 26.11
C SER A 543 27.40 -16.60 25.42
N TYR A 544 27.85 -15.40 25.05
CA TYR A 544 27.02 -14.41 24.39
C TYR A 544 26.59 -14.80 22.96
N LEU A 545 27.15 -15.87 22.40
CA LEU A 545 26.73 -16.37 21.08
C LEU A 545 25.25 -16.81 21.08
N SER A 546 24.69 -17.24 22.23
CA SER A 546 23.27 -17.62 22.31
C SER A 546 22.30 -16.44 22.16
N LEU A 547 22.78 -15.20 22.21
CA LEU A 547 21.97 -14.00 21.90
C LEU A 547 21.79 -13.78 20.39
N SER A 548 22.53 -14.49 19.55
CA SER A 548 22.41 -14.39 18.10
C SER A 548 21.04 -14.85 17.60
N GLY A 549 20.67 -14.43 16.39
CA GLY A 549 19.47 -14.93 15.69
C GLY A 549 19.65 -16.28 15.02
N ILE A 550 20.72 -17.02 15.34
CA ILE A 550 20.99 -18.33 14.77
C ILE A 550 20.05 -19.35 15.43
N PRO A 551 19.36 -20.22 14.66
CA PRO A 551 18.39 -21.17 15.19
C PRO A 551 19.09 -22.36 15.86
N PHE A 552 19.76 -22.11 16.99
CA PHE A 552 20.35 -23.16 17.80
C PHE A 552 19.27 -24.03 18.45
N SER A 553 19.57 -25.31 18.66
CA SER A 553 18.73 -26.19 19.46
C SER A 553 18.66 -25.75 20.92
N GLU A 554 17.65 -26.22 21.64
CA GLU A 554 17.49 -25.93 23.07
C GLU A 554 18.72 -26.39 23.89
N LYS A 555 19.29 -27.56 23.55
CA LYS A 555 20.50 -28.09 24.19
C LYS A 555 21.69 -27.16 23.97
N MET A 556 21.90 -26.67 22.75
CA MET A 556 23.00 -25.76 22.43
C MET A 556 22.82 -24.39 23.10
N ASN A 557 21.61 -23.82 23.05
CA ASN A 557 21.32 -22.55 23.74
C ASN A 557 21.57 -22.65 25.24
N LYS A 558 21.10 -23.73 25.89
CA LYS A 558 21.37 -23.99 27.31
C LYS A 558 22.85 -24.23 27.60
N PHE A 559 23.59 -24.90 26.70
CA PHE A 559 25.03 -25.08 26.87
C PHE A 559 25.76 -23.74 26.85
N LEU A 560 25.53 -22.92 25.83
CA LEU A 560 26.21 -21.63 25.64
C LEU A 560 25.86 -20.65 26.76
N SER A 561 24.58 -20.50 27.14
CA SER A 561 24.18 -19.57 28.21
C SER A 561 24.77 -19.97 29.57
N ASN A 562 24.87 -21.27 29.86
CA ASN A 562 25.50 -21.77 31.09
C ASN A 562 27.01 -21.54 31.15
N LEU A 563 27.69 -21.21 30.05
CA LEU A 563 29.09 -20.77 30.13
C LEU A 563 29.24 -19.42 30.86
N ASN A 564 28.17 -18.65 31.01
CA ASN A 564 28.13 -17.37 31.74
C ASN A 564 27.75 -17.51 33.23
N SER A 565 27.51 -18.72 33.75
CA SER A 565 26.94 -18.94 35.10
C SER A 565 27.92 -18.71 36.27
N PHE A 566 29.00 -17.95 36.08
CA PHE A 566 30.02 -17.68 37.09
C PHE A 566 29.81 -16.33 37.81
N SER A 567 28.61 -16.06 38.34
CA SER A 567 28.37 -14.88 39.18
C SER A 567 29.00 -15.09 40.56
N LEU A 568 30.22 -14.59 40.77
CA LEU A 568 30.92 -14.66 42.07
C LEU A 568 30.32 -13.71 43.12
N PHE A 569 29.56 -12.71 42.67
CA PHE A 569 28.91 -11.71 43.53
C PHE A 569 27.41 -11.66 43.26
N PRO A 570 26.57 -11.52 44.32
CA PRO A 570 25.14 -11.38 44.16
C PRO A 570 24.79 -10.02 43.55
N ASN A 571 23.75 -9.99 42.72
CA ASN A 571 23.18 -8.74 42.22
C ASN A 571 22.32 -8.08 43.32
N VAL A 572 22.83 -7.02 43.96
CA VAL A 572 22.12 -6.32 45.05
C VAL A 572 20.84 -5.63 44.55
N PHE A 573 20.74 -5.32 43.25
CA PHE A 573 19.59 -4.62 42.68
C PHE A 573 18.35 -5.49 42.54
N GLU A 574 18.48 -6.83 42.56
CA GLU A 574 17.32 -7.74 42.61
C GLU A 574 16.47 -7.53 43.87
N TYR A 575 17.08 -7.06 44.96
CA TYR A 575 16.37 -6.74 46.20
C TYR A 575 15.81 -5.31 46.23
N LEU A 576 16.28 -4.43 45.34
CA LEU A 576 15.92 -3.02 45.32
C LEU A 576 14.90 -2.66 44.23
N ILE A 577 14.86 -3.43 43.15
CA ILE A 577 14.06 -3.14 41.95
C ILE A 577 13.09 -4.30 41.72
N ASN A 578 11.81 -3.98 41.55
CA ASN A 578 10.80 -4.99 41.25
C ASN A 578 10.82 -5.34 39.76
N GLU A 579 10.95 -6.63 39.43
CA GLU A 579 10.96 -7.15 38.06
C GLU A 579 9.74 -6.70 37.23
N LYS A 580 8.58 -6.53 37.88
CA LYS A 580 7.34 -6.09 37.22
C LYS A 580 7.38 -4.65 36.69
N GLU A 581 8.37 -3.86 37.10
CA GLU A 581 8.56 -2.49 36.59
C GLU A 581 9.24 -2.48 35.21
N GLY A 582 9.87 -3.59 34.81
CA GLY A 582 10.50 -3.78 33.50
C GLY A 582 9.55 -4.33 32.44
N SER A 583 9.91 -4.14 31.18
CA SER A 583 9.31 -4.83 30.05
C SER A 583 9.98 -6.18 29.85
N LYS A 584 9.21 -7.18 29.40
CA LYS A 584 9.76 -8.49 29.01
C LYS A 584 10.76 -8.32 27.84
N ALA A 585 11.93 -8.95 27.94
CA ALA A 585 12.94 -8.94 26.87
C ALA A 585 12.49 -9.76 25.64
N TYR A 586 13.26 -9.72 24.55
CA TYR A 586 13.01 -10.56 23.37
C TYR A 586 13.50 -12.00 23.58
N ASP A 587 12.97 -12.96 22.81
CA ASP A 587 13.10 -14.40 23.12
C ASP A 587 14.54 -14.89 23.29
N ASN A 588 15.46 -14.51 22.40
CA ASN A 588 16.87 -14.93 22.53
C ASN A 588 17.56 -14.32 23.77
N ALA A 589 17.16 -13.12 24.19
CA ALA A 589 17.64 -12.51 25.43
C ALA A 589 17.12 -13.24 26.67
N ILE A 590 15.86 -13.69 26.65
CA ILE A 590 15.28 -14.51 27.72
C ILE A 590 16.01 -15.86 27.81
N ASN A 591 16.26 -16.52 26.68
CA ASN A 591 16.97 -17.79 26.63
C ASN A 591 18.43 -17.68 27.12
N PHE A 592 19.05 -16.51 26.99
CA PHE A 592 20.37 -16.22 27.56
C PHE A 592 20.33 -15.98 29.08
N GLY A 593 19.21 -15.49 29.62
CA GLY A 593 19.04 -15.18 31.06
C GLY A 593 18.64 -13.73 31.36
N TYR A 594 18.37 -12.91 30.34
CA TYR A 594 17.88 -11.54 30.50
C TYR A 594 16.35 -11.52 30.44
N ASN A 595 15.70 -11.53 31.60
CA ASN A 595 14.24 -11.61 31.69
C ASN A 595 13.54 -10.28 31.38
N THR A 596 14.22 -9.16 31.64
CA THR A 596 13.64 -7.80 31.51
C THR A 596 14.49 -6.88 30.64
N ASP A 597 14.00 -5.67 30.35
CA ASP A 597 14.77 -4.58 29.73
C ASP A 597 15.62 -3.78 30.75
N LEU A 598 15.55 -4.10 32.04
CA LEU A 598 16.23 -3.37 33.10
C LEU A 598 17.69 -3.85 33.26
N ILE A 599 18.64 -2.97 32.95
CA ILE A 599 20.08 -3.27 32.98
C ILE A 599 20.56 -3.69 34.38
N LEU A 600 20.02 -3.06 35.43
CA LEU A 600 20.40 -3.35 36.81
C LEU A 600 19.89 -4.71 37.29
N LEU A 601 18.83 -5.26 36.69
CA LEU A 601 18.40 -6.63 36.97
C LEU A 601 19.22 -7.64 36.15
N ASN A 602 19.49 -7.33 34.88
CA ASN A 602 20.20 -8.24 33.97
C ASN A 602 21.70 -8.36 34.26
N GLN A 603 22.36 -7.26 34.63
CA GLN A 603 23.83 -7.18 34.80
C GLN A 603 24.20 -6.28 36.00
N GLY A 604 23.42 -6.38 37.09
CA GLY A 604 23.64 -5.59 38.31
C GLY A 604 24.73 -6.13 39.24
N ASP A 605 25.18 -7.36 39.02
CA ASP A 605 26.32 -7.98 39.68
C ASP A 605 27.62 -7.20 39.43
N ASP A 606 27.87 -6.74 38.20
CA ASP A 606 29.00 -5.87 37.88
C ASP A 606 28.97 -4.55 38.66
N PHE A 607 27.80 -3.92 38.76
CA PHE A 607 27.62 -2.71 39.56
C PHE A 607 27.82 -3.00 41.06
N SER A 608 27.41 -4.18 41.51
CA SER A 608 27.60 -4.64 42.89
C SER A 608 29.09 -4.84 43.19
N ILE A 609 29.87 -5.40 42.26
CA ILE A 609 31.34 -5.51 42.35
C ILE A 609 31.99 -4.12 42.38
N ALA A 610 31.56 -3.22 41.49
CA ALA A 610 32.08 -1.85 41.46
C ALA A 610 31.79 -1.12 42.79
N ALA A 611 30.59 -1.24 43.34
CA ALA A 611 30.23 -0.64 44.63
C ALA A 611 31.03 -1.26 45.78
N ALA A 612 31.13 -2.58 45.84
CA ALA A 612 31.93 -3.30 46.84
C ALA A 612 33.42 -2.89 46.78
N SER A 613 33.95 -2.67 45.58
CA SER A 613 35.33 -2.22 45.37
C SER A 613 35.59 -0.84 45.99
N VAL A 614 34.63 0.10 45.86
CA VAL A 614 34.72 1.43 46.46
C VAL A 614 34.66 1.33 47.99
N LEU A 615 33.76 0.50 48.53
CA LEU A 615 33.62 0.26 49.97
C LEU A 615 34.85 -0.45 50.58
N PHE A 616 35.62 -1.18 49.77
CA PHE A 616 36.84 -1.83 50.21
C PHE A 616 38.02 -0.84 50.40
N ILE A 617 37.97 0.34 49.78
CA ILE A 617 39.05 1.34 49.86
C ILE A 617 39.28 1.84 51.30
N PRO A 618 38.26 2.27 52.07
CA PRO A 618 38.44 2.64 53.48
C PRO A 618 39.09 1.55 54.33
N LEU A 619 38.72 0.28 54.10
CA LEU A 619 39.31 -0.86 54.81
C LEU A 619 40.79 -1.03 54.47
N VAL A 620 41.15 -0.92 53.19
CA VAL A 620 42.56 -0.97 52.74
C VAL A 620 43.36 0.19 53.34
N LEU A 621 42.80 1.39 53.40
CA LEU A 621 43.44 2.56 54.03
C LEU A 621 43.63 2.37 55.54
N TYR A 622 42.61 1.85 56.22
CA TYR A 622 42.69 1.53 57.64
C TYR A 622 43.79 0.50 57.93
N LEU A 623 43.86 -0.57 57.13
CA LEU A 623 44.88 -1.62 57.27
C LEU A 623 46.28 -1.16 56.81
N ALA A 624 46.36 -0.23 55.86
CA ALA A 624 47.62 0.40 55.45
C ALA A 624 48.24 1.24 56.58
N ASN A 625 47.39 1.87 57.41
CA ASN A 625 47.80 2.62 58.59
C ASN A 625 47.96 1.74 59.86
N CYS A 626 47.89 0.42 59.73
CA CYS A 626 48.05 -0.49 60.86
C CYS A 626 49.47 -0.43 61.44
N SER A 627 49.58 -0.44 62.78
CA SER A 627 50.85 -0.38 63.52
C SER A 627 51.76 -1.59 63.30
N TYR A 628 51.23 -2.71 62.78
CA TYR A 628 52.02 -3.90 62.47
C TYR A 628 52.75 -3.75 61.12
N ARG A 629 54.08 -3.55 61.18
CA ARG A 629 54.96 -3.16 60.04
C ARG A 629 54.79 -4.00 58.77
N MET A 630 54.56 -5.30 58.88
CA MET A 630 54.37 -6.18 57.72
C MET A 630 53.01 -5.99 57.04
N VAL A 631 51.95 -5.80 57.84
CA VAL A 631 50.58 -5.58 57.35
C VAL A 631 50.48 -4.18 56.75
N GLY A 632 50.92 -3.15 57.48
CA GLY A 632 50.93 -1.77 56.98
C GLY A 632 51.67 -1.64 55.64
N LYS A 633 52.90 -2.16 55.53
CA LYS A 633 53.68 -2.14 54.26
C LYS A 633 52.96 -2.88 53.11
N LYS A 634 52.33 -4.02 53.39
CA LYS A 634 51.64 -4.83 52.37
C LYS A 634 50.38 -4.13 51.86
N PHE A 635 49.57 -3.58 52.77
CA PHE A 635 48.35 -2.84 52.42
C PHE A 635 48.65 -1.47 51.79
N GLN A 636 49.75 -0.81 52.16
CA GLN A 636 50.21 0.42 51.51
C GLN A 636 50.63 0.18 50.04
N LYS A 637 51.34 -0.94 49.79
CA LYS A 637 51.64 -1.38 48.41
C LYS A 637 50.38 -1.76 47.64
N MET A 638 49.42 -2.43 48.29
CA MET A 638 48.13 -2.76 47.70
C MET A 638 47.33 -1.51 47.33
N TYR A 639 47.27 -0.51 48.20
CA TYR A 639 46.58 0.76 47.97
C TYR A 639 47.13 1.53 46.76
N GLN A 640 48.46 1.64 46.64
CA GLN A 640 49.10 2.31 45.51
C GLN A 640 48.75 1.67 44.17
N ASN A 641 48.65 0.34 44.13
CA ASN A 641 48.22 -0.39 42.93
C ASN A 641 46.70 -0.27 42.70
N TYR A 642 45.90 -0.22 43.76
CA TYR A 642 44.44 -0.29 43.68
C TYR A 642 43.78 0.92 42.99
N LYS A 643 44.27 2.15 43.27
CA LYS A 643 43.56 3.41 42.93
C LYS A 643 43.19 3.58 41.45
N TYR A 644 44.03 3.11 40.53
CA TYR A 644 43.78 3.24 39.08
C TYR A 644 43.82 1.91 38.33
N ALA A 645 44.67 0.97 38.75
CA ALA A 645 44.83 -0.30 38.04
C ALA A 645 43.59 -1.18 38.12
N PHE A 646 42.86 -1.15 39.24
CA PHE A 646 41.66 -1.96 39.44
C PHE A 646 40.54 -1.52 38.50
N TYR A 647 40.16 -0.24 38.49
CA TYR A 647 39.05 0.26 37.68
C TYR A 647 39.30 0.12 36.18
N ILE A 648 40.55 0.31 35.73
CA ILE A 648 40.92 0.05 34.32
C ILE A 648 40.66 -1.41 33.96
N ARG A 649 41.10 -2.35 34.80
CA ARG A 649 40.92 -3.79 34.55
C ARG A 649 39.47 -4.23 34.68
N PHE A 650 38.75 -3.69 35.67
CA PHE A 650 37.33 -3.90 35.82
C PHE A 650 36.59 -3.51 34.53
N TRP A 651 36.82 -2.30 34.02
CA TRP A 651 36.21 -1.86 32.76
C TRP A 651 36.59 -2.75 31.56
N ILE A 652 37.85 -3.16 31.42
CA ILE A 652 38.28 -4.08 30.35
C ILE A 652 37.50 -5.42 30.41
N GLN A 653 37.23 -5.89 31.63
CA GLN A 653 36.59 -7.18 31.88
C GLN A 653 35.08 -7.14 31.64
N CYS A 654 34.37 -6.20 32.29
CA CYS A 654 32.91 -6.07 32.17
C CYS A 654 32.47 -5.34 30.89
N PHE A 655 33.42 -4.94 30.04
CA PHE A 655 33.15 -4.20 28.80
C PHE A 655 32.05 -4.86 27.97
N LEU A 656 32.20 -6.16 27.66
CA LEU A 656 31.25 -6.86 26.80
C LEU A 656 29.88 -6.97 27.48
N GLU A 657 29.85 -7.44 28.73
CA GLU A 657 28.64 -7.66 29.54
C GLU A 657 27.79 -6.39 29.70
N LEU A 658 28.39 -5.29 30.18
CA LEU A 658 27.69 -4.01 30.34
C LEU A 658 27.23 -3.44 29.00
N GLY A 659 28.04 -3.57 27.94
CA GLY A 659 27.69 -3.11 26.60
C GLY A 659 26.49 -3.84 26.02
N THR A 660 26.49 -5.17 26.10
CA THR A 660 25.37 -6.02 25.64
C THR A 660 24.11 -5.81 26.45
N ALA A 661 24.21 -5.74 27.79
CA ALA A 661 23.06 -5.51 28.65
C ALA A 661 22.43 -4.13 28.39
N ALA A 662 23.26 -3.09 28.17
CA ALA A 662 22.77 -1.76 27.81
C ALA A 662 22.09 -1.74 26.43
N TYR A 663 22.63 -2.44 25.43
CA TYR A 663 21.97 -2.57 24.13
C TYR A 663 20.65 -3.33 24.21
N VAL A 664 20.56 -4.42 24.99
CA VAL A 664 19.29 -5.13 25.22
C VAL A 664 18.28 -4.21 25.89
N GLY A 665 18.70 -3.46 26.91
CA GLY A 665 17.85 -2.48 27.58
C GLY A 665 17.34 -1.37 26.66
N LEU A 666 18.14 -0.92 25.68
CA LEU A 666 17.70 0.04 24.66
C LEU A 666 16.92 -0.58 23.49
N LYS A 667 17.00 -1.88 23.22
CA LYS A 667 16.24 -2.49 22.13
C LYS A 667 14.75 -2.58 22.48
N MET A 668 14.44 -2.84 23.75
CA MET A 668 13.09 -3.13 24.23
C MET A 668 12.52 -2.05 25.17
N PHE A 669 13.13 -0.86 25.22
CA PHE A 669 12.75 0.16 26.22
C PHE A 669 11.31 0.64 26.05
N LYS A 670 10.69 0.92 27.19
CA LYS A 670 9.43 1.68 27.28
C LYS A 670 9.62 2.85 28.25
N ILE A 671 8.77 3.86 28.13
CA ILE A 671 8.79 5.04 29.02
C ILE A 671 7.45 5.08 29.75
N GLN A 672 7.29 4.23 30.77
CA GLN A 672 6.07 4.17 31.58
C GLN A 672 6.30 4.61 33.03
N ASN A 673 7.42 4.21 33.64
CA ASN A 673 7.71 4.43 35.06
C ASN A 673 9.08 5.10 35.28
N PHE A 674 9.27 5.67 36.48
CA PHE A 674 10.54 6.29 36.89
C PHE A 674 11.75 5.34 36.72
N THR A 675 11.60 4.07 37.09
CA THR A 675 12.63 3.03 36.95
C THR A 675 13.06 2.80 35.50
N GLN A 676 12.14 2.90 34.54
CA GLN A 676 12.46 2.78 33.12
C GLN A 676 13.19 4.02 32.59
N ILE A 677 12.82 5.23 33.08
CA ILE A 677 13.53 6.47 32.73
C ILE A 677 14.97 6.42 33.26
N THR A 678 15.18 5.99 34.51
CA THR A 678 16.52 5.83 35.08
C THR A 678 17.32 4.76 34.35
N ASN A 679 16.70 3.64 33.98
CA ASN A 679 17.32 2.60 33.15
C ASN A 679 17.85 3.16 31.82
N ILE A 680 17.03 3.94 31.10
CA ILE A 680 17.43 4.54 29.83
C ILE A 680 18.63 5.48 30.01
N ILE A 681 18.63 6.32 31.05
CA ILE A 681 19.75 7.24 31.35
C ILE A 681 21.04 6.44 31.60
N ILE A 682 20.96 5.37 32.39
CA ILE A 682 22.10 4.50 32.69
C ILE A 682 22.60 3.82 31.40
N CYS A 683 21.70 3.25 30.60
CA CYS A 683 22.03 2.62 29.32
C CYS A 683 22.73 3.58 28.36
N PHE A 684 22.22 4.82 28.19
CA PHE A 684 22.88 5.82 27.34
C PHE A 684 24.26 6.22 27.88
N GLY A 685 24.41 6.38 29.19
CA GLY A 685 25.70 6.67 29.82
C GLY A 685 26.73 5.57 29.54
N ILE A 686 26.34 4.31 29.70
CA ILE A 686 27.21 3.16 29.43
C ILE A 686 27.53 3.05 27.95
N ILE A 687 26.55 3.17 27.06
CA ILE A 687 26.78 3.08 25.61
C ILE A 687 27.69 4.20 25.14
N SER A 688 27.56 5.41 25.69
CA SER A 688 28.49 6.51 25.39
C SER A 688 29.93 6.16 25.81
N LEU A 689 30.13 5.57 26.99
CA LEU A 689 31.46 5.13 27.44
C LEU A 689 31.97 3.94 26.62
N TYR A 690 31.09 2.98 26.32
CA TYR A 690 31.35 1.78 25.55
C TYR A 690 31.85 2.11 24.15
N THR A 691 31.14 3.00 23.46
CA THR A 691 31.47 3.46 22.11
C THR A 691 32.72 4.34 22.06
N ALA A 692 32.90 5.22 23.05
CA ALA A 692 34.08 6.09 23.12
C ALA A 692 35.38 5.33 23.47
N SER A 693 35.30 4.23 24.22
CA SER A 693 36.45 3.50 24.76
C SER A 693 37.54 3.11 23.74
N PRO A 694 37.25 2.41 22.62
CA PRO A 694 38.29 2.04 21.66
C PRO A 694 39.00 3.27 21.08
N PHE A 695 38.24 4.31 20.70
CA PHE A 695 38.82 5.52 20.11
C PHE A 695 39.60 6.35 21.12
N ALA A 696 39.09 6.47 22.36
CA ALA A 696 39.78 7.12 23.44
C ALA A 696 41.10 6.41 23.77
N PHE A 697 41.11 5.07 23.82
CA PHE A 697 42.31 4.28 24.05
C PHE A 697 43.33 4.43 22.92
N PHE A 698 42.89 4.39 21.66
CA PHE A 698 43.77 4.62 20.51
C PHE A 698 44.39 6.01 20.54
N TRP A 699 43.57 7.05 20.72
CA TRP A 699 44.03 8.44 20.80
C TRP A 699 45.00 8.67 21.97
N PHE A 700 44.66 8.15 23.15
CA PHE A 700 45.50 8.20 24.34
C PHE A 700 46.86 7.52 24.10
N SER A 701 46.85 6.34 23.49
CA SER A 701 48.06 5.59 23.16
C SER A 701 48.90 6.31 22.10
N TYR A 702 48.27 6.87 21.08
CA TYR A 702 48.94 7.61 20.02
C TYR A 702 49.64 8.86 20.56
N ARG A 703 48.93 9.66 21.38
CA ARG A 703 49.48 10.88 21.99
C ARG A 703 50.66 10.59 22.91
N ASN A 704 50.65 9.45 23.59
CA ASN A 704 51.69 9.05 24.54
C ASN A 704 52.69 8.01 23.97
N ARG A 705 52.70 7.76 22.64
CA ARG A 705 53.49 6.69 22.01
C ARG A 705 54.97 6.69 22.39
N VAL A 706 55.58 7.87 22.48
CA VAL A 706 57.00 8.01 22.82
C VAL A 706 57.24 7.57 24.27
N LYS A 707 56.37 7.98 25.20
CA LYS A 707 56.46 7.60 26.63
C LYS A 707 56.21 6.12 26.85
N ILE A 708 55.33 5.51 26.04
CA ILE A 708 55.01 4.08 26.07
C ILE A 708 56.22 3.25 25.60
N GLN A 709 56.85 3.66 24.50
CA GLN A 709 58.03 2.98 23.93
C GLN A 709 59.27 3.17 24.81
N SER A 710 59.46 4.35 25.39
CA SER A 710 60.60 4.66 26.25
C SER A 710 60.44 4.17 27.71
N LYS A 711 59.34 3.49 28.04
CA LYS A 711 59.00 3.02 29.40
C LYS A 711 59.21 4.07 30.50
N SER A 712 58.61 5.25 30.34
CA SER A 712 58.71 6.32 31.34
C SER A 712 58.17 5.88 32.70
N LYS A 713 58.99 6.00 33.76
CA LYS A 713 58.63 5.58 35.14
C LYS A 713 57.34 6.25 35.65
N THR A 714 57.16 7.55 35.39
CA THR A 714 55.98 8.31 35.85
C THR A 714 54.71 7.97 35.06
N PHE A 715 54.85 7.55 33.81
CA PHE A 715 53.71 7.15 32.99
C PHE A 715 53.22 5.74 33.37
N PHE A 716 54.17 4.80 33.47
CA PHE A 716 53.84 3.43 33.81
C PHE A 716 53.33 3.29 35.24
N SER A 717 53.71 4.15 36.20
CA SER A 717 53.14 4.08 37.56
C SER A 717 51.63 4.31 37.64
N LEU A 718 51.00 4.93 36.63
CA LEU A 718 49.56 5.20 36.58
C LEU A 718 48.81 4.30 35.58
N PHE A 719 49.41 4.04 34.41
CA PHE A 719 48.75 3.37 33.29
C PHE A 719 49.33 1.99 32.97
N ASP A 720 50.11 1.39 33.87
CA ASP A 720 50.76 0.09 33.66
C ASP A 720 49.77 -0.97 33.16
N SER A 721 48.55 -1.01 33.75
CA SER A 721 47.52 -2.00 33.45
C SER A 721 47.17 -2.13 31.96
N PHE A 722 47.31 -1.06 31.17
CA PHE A 722 47.03 -1.13 29.73
C PHE A 722 48.17 -1.75 28.90
N PHE A 723 49.40 -1.75 29.42
CA PHE A 723 50.59 -1.97 28.60
C PHE A 723 51.54 -3.04 29.15
N TYR A 724 51.41 -3.40 30.43
CA TYR A 724 52.35 -4.28 31.11
C TYR A 724 52.43 -5.69 30.52
N GLU A 725 51.36 -6.16 29.87
CA GLU A 725 51.27 -7.47 29.22
C GLU A 725 51.95 -7.51 27.84
N PHE A 726 52.18 -6.35 27.22
CA PHE A 726 52.51 -6.26 25.80
C PHE A 726 53.93 -5.76 25.51
N ARG A 727 54.49 -6.17 24.36
CA ARG A 727 55.84 -5.83 23.90
C ARG A 727 55.90 -4.40 23.35
N THR A 728 55.68 -3.41 24.21
CA THR A 728 55.65 -1.98 23.84
C THR A 728 56.94 -1.46 23.21
N GLU A 729 58.07 -2.13 23.47
CA GLU A 729 59.40 -1.77 22.95
C GLU A 729 59.54 -2.01 21.44
N LYS A 730 58.74 -2.91 20.85
CA LYS A 730 58.87 -3.30 19.44
C LYS A 730 58.19 -2.36 18.45
N GLY A 731 57.37 -1.44 18.94
CA GLY A 731 56.66 -0.48 18.11
C GLY A 731 55.27 -0.15 18.64
N PHE A 732 54.65 0.86 18.05
CA PHE A 732 53.33 1.34 18.47
C PHE A 732 52.24 0.29 18.29
N LEU A 733 52.23 -0.43 17.15
CA LEU A 733 51.22 -1.44 16.85
C LEU A 733 51.20 -2.59 17.88
N TYR A 734 52.36 -3.00 18.42
CA TYR A 734 52.45 -4.01 19.47
C TYR A 734 51.75 -3.61 20.78
N SER A 735 51.56 -2.31 21.02
CA SER A 735 50.90 -1.77 22.22
C SER A 735 49.39 -1.60 22.08
N LEU A 736 48.82 -1.84 20.88
CA LEU A 736 47.41 -1.57 20.57
C LEU A 736 46.49 -2.80 20.70
N TYR A 737 46.88 -3.84 21.43
CA TYR A 737 46.02 -5.03 21.59
C TYR A 737 44.65 -4.67 22.19
N TYR A 738 44.62 -3.85 23.25
CA TYR A 738 43.34 -3.44 23.84
C TYR A 738 42.47 -2.59 22.91
N PHE A 739 43.05 -1.88 21.94
CA PHE A 739 42.25 -1.21 20.91
C PHE A 739 41.50 -2.24 20.06
N VAL A 740 42.20 -3.26 19.55
CA VAL A 740 41.59 -4.34 18.76
C VAL A 740 40.58 -5.13 19.59
N TYR A 741 40.90 -5.41 20.84
CA TYR A 741 40.01 -6.07 21.80
C TYR A 741 38.70 -5.32 22.01
N PHE A 742 38.75 -4.01 22.32
CA PHE A 742 37.56 -3.19 22.51
C PHE A 742 36.75 -3.06 21.22
N LEU A 743 37.42 -2.83 20.09
CA LEU A 743 36.76 -2.68 18.80
C LEU A 743 36.03 -3.97 18.39
N ARG A 744 36.66 -5.14 18.55
CA ARG A 744 36.04 -6.44 18.28
C ARG A 744 34.79 -6.63 19.13
N ARG A 745 34.88 -6.38 20.44
CA ARG A 745 33.76 -6.57 21.37
C ARG A 745 32.60 -5.61 21.09
N LEU A 746 32.90 -4.37 20.71
CA LEU A 746 31.90 -3.40 20.29
C LEU A 746 31.17 -3.86 19.02
N ILE A 747 31.90 -4.34 18.02
CA ILE A 747 31.29 -4.87 16.79
C ILE A 747 30.47 -6.13 17.12
N TYR A 748 31.00 -7.03 17.95
CA TYR A 748 30.36 -8.27 18.35
C TYR A 748 29.03 -8.06 19.06
N SER A 749 28.99 -7.24 20.11
CA SER A 749 27.76 -6.95 20.86
C SER A 749 26.71 -6.24 20.01
N THR A 750 27.12 -5.27 19.19
CA THR A 750 26.24 -4.54 18.28
C THR A 750 25.64 -5.51 17.25
N ASN A 751 26.47 -6.40 16.70
CA ASN A 751 26.06 -7.43 15.76
C ASN A 751 25.03 -8.39 16.38
N LEU A 752 25.29 -8.91 17.57
CA LEU A 752 24.40 -9.85 18.25
C LEU A 752 23.01 -9.26 18.53
N VAL A 753 22.95 -8.03 19.06
CA VAL A 753 21.69 -7.44 19.53
C VAL A 753 20.86 -6.84 18.38
N PHE A 754 21.49 -6.08 17.47
CA PHE A 754 20.74 -5.31 16.46
C PHE A 754 20.54 -6.05 15.14
N LEU A 755 21.38 -7.04 14.81
CA LEU A 755 21.24 -7.83 13.57
C LEU A 755 20.60 -9.20 13.80
N SER A 756 19.84 -9.39 14.88
CA SER A 756 19.16 -10.66 15.22
C SER A 756 18.29 -11.18 14.09
N ASP A 757 17.67 -10.28 13.32
CA ASP A 757 16.73 -10.66 12.26
C ASP A 757 17.47 -11.07 10.96
N TYR A 758 18.80 -10.91 10.93
CA TYR A 758 19.67 -11.17 9.79
C TYR A 758 20.82 -12.14 10.15
N PRO A 759 20.52 -13.42 10.47
CA PRO A 759 21.50 -14.35 11.03
C PRO A 759 22.67 -14.68 10.08
N ARG A 760 22.44 -14.66 8.76
CA ARG A 760 23.52 -14.80 7.74
C ARG A 760 24.56 -13.68 7.84
N THR A 761 24.10 -12.45 8.05
CA THR A 761 24.97 -11.28 8.22
C THR A 761 25.72 -11.37 9.54
N GLN A 762 25.05 -11.82 10.61
CA GLN A 762 25.68 -11.98 11.92
C GLN A 762 26.87 -12.93 11.89
N VAL A 763 26.68 -14.13 11.32
CA VAL A 763 27.73 -15.14 11.20
C VAL A 763 28.90 -14.60 10.37
N SER A 764 28.62 -13.93 9.26
CA SER A 764 29.66 -13.34 8.38
C SER A 764 30.54 -12.34 9.13
N ILE A 765 29.92 -11.42 9.89
CA ILE A 765 30.64 -10.42 10.70
C ILE A 765 31.48 -11.10 11.79
N ASN A 766 30.93 -12.11 12.47
CA ASN A 766 31.64 -12.83 13.53
C ASN A 766 32.87 -13.57 12.99
N ILE A 767 32.77 -14.22 11.82
CA ILE A 767 33.90 -14.88 11.16
C ILE A 767 34.97 -13.85 10.78
N ILE A 768 34.59 -12.74 10.13
CA ILE A 768 35.53 -11.68 9.74
C ILE A 768 36.26 -11.10 10.96
N CYS A 769 35.54 -10.79 12.03
CA CYS A 769 36.13 -10.25 13.26
C CYS A 769 37.12 -11.23 13.91
N SER A 770 36.81 -12.53 13.86
CA SER A 770 37.68 -13.58 14.43
C SER A 770 38.94 -13.77 13.58
N LEU A 771 38.82 -13.73 12.24
CA LEU A 771 39.96 -13.76 11.32
C LEU A 771 40.89 -12.55 11.48
N ILE A 772 40.33 -11.34 11.66
CA ILE A 772 41.12 -10.13 11.95
C ILE A 772 41.90 -10.28 13.26
N SER A 773 41.28 -10.88 14.28
CA SER A 773 41.90 -11.11 15.58
C SER A 773 43.07 -12.11 15.50
N ILE A 774 42.89 -13.21 14.76
CA ILE A 774 43.98 -14.17 14.46
C ILE A 774 45.11 -13.48 13.71
N PHE A 775 44.77 -12.74 12.64
CA PHE A 775 45.76 -12.02 11.84
C PHE A 775 46.59 -11.07 12.70
N TYR A 776 45.94 -10.32 13.60
CA TYR A 776 46.63 -9.42 14.52
C TYR A 776 47.60 -10.16 15.46
N LEU A 777 47.16 -11.28 16.05
CA LEU A 777 48.01 -12.09 16.94
C LEU A 777 49.21 -12.69 16.22
N ILE A 778 49.04 -13.14 14.96
CA ILE A 778 50.12 -13.70 14.13
C ILE A 778 51.07 -12.61 13.63
N ALA A 779 50.56 -11.47 13.18
CA ALA A 779 51.38 -10.40 12.60
C ALA A 779 52.21 -9.67 13.66
N TYR A 780 51.60 -9.38 14.83
CA TYR A 780 52.21 -8.50 15.82
C TYR A 780 52.69 -9.21 17.09
N TRP A 781 52.32 -10.45 17.41
CA TRP A 781 52.80 -11.15 18.63
C TRP A 781 52.86 -10.24 19.89
N PRO A 782 51.72 -9.63 20.26
CA PRO A 782 51.71 -8.51 21.20
C PRO A 782 52.16 -8.93 22.60
N TYR A 783 51.88 -10.14 23.07
CA TYR A 783 52.15 -10.55 24.46
C TYR A 783 53.64 -10.77 24.75
N LYS A 784 54.08 -10.32 25.94
CA LYS A 784 55.45 -10.56 26.43
C LYS A 784 55.70 -12.05 26.66
N ASP A 785 54.79 -12.71 27.38
CA ASP A 785 54.88 -14.13 27.72
C ASP A 785 54.50 -15.01 26.51
N LYS A 786 55.39 -15.95 26.16
CA LYS A 786 55.17 -16.87 25.05
C LYS A 786 54.02 -17.84 25.32
N ILE A 787 53.83 -18.28 26.56
CA ILE A 787 52.77 -19.23 26.90
C ILE A 787 51.41 -18.57 26.64
N ILE A 788 51.22 -17.34 27.10
CA ILE A 788 49.99 -16.54 26.93
C ILE A 788 49.75 -16.20 25.45
N GLN A 789 50.82 -15.86 24.70
CA GLN A 789 50.70 -15.58 23.27
C GLN A 789 50.20 -16.81 22.50
N ILE A 790 50.76 -17.99 22.79
CA ILE A 790 50.42 -19.24 22.10
C ILE A 790 49.01 -19.69 22.51
N SER A 791 48.67 -19.63 23.80
CA SER A 791 47.34 -20.02 24.28
C SER A 791 46.25 -19.14 23.66
N ASN A 792 46.46 -17.83 23.62
CA ASN A 792 45.48 -16.91 23.02
C ASN A 792 45.35 -17.10 21.52
N LEU A 793 46.45 -17.35 20.80
CA LEU A 793 46.37 -17.70 19.38
C LEU A 793 45.60 -19.01 19.17
N ALA A 794 45.88 -20.04 19.96
CA ALA A 794 45.18 -21.33 19.89
C ALA A 794 43.68 -21.19 20.20
N SER A 795 43.32 -20.43 21.23
CA SER A 795 41.93 -20.14 21.57
C SER A 795 41.22 -19.36 20.48
N GLU A 796 41.84 -18.36 19.87
CA GLU A 796 41.22 -17.60 18.76
C GLU A 796 41.02 -18.45 17.50
N ILE A 797 41.93 -19.38 17.21
CA ILE A 797 41.75 -20.36 16.12
C ILE A 797 40.54 -21.25 16.40
N MET A 798 40.43 -21.80 17.62
CA MET A 798 39.30 -22.65 18.01
C MET A 798 37.97 -21.87 18.04
N ILE A 799 37.95 -20.63 18.54
CA ILE A 799 36.76 -19.76 18.49
C ILE A 799 36.38 -19.48 17.04
N SER A 800 37.34 -19.24 16.15
CA SER A 800 37.05 -19.05 14.72
C SER A 800 36.46 -20.30 14.06
N ILE A 801 36.93 -21.50 14.45
CA ILE A 801 36.33 -22.77 14.01
C ILE A 801 34.89 -22.88 14.50
N ILE A 802 34.61 -22.51 15.76
CA ILE A 802 33.24 -22.48 16.31
C ILE A 802 32.37 -21.50 15.52
N MET A 803 32.85 -20.29 15.23
CA MET A 803 32.11 -19.30 14.45
C MET A 803 31.81 -19.80 13.04
N CYS A 804 32.76 -20.48 12.38
CA CYS A 804 32.51 -21.15 11.10
C CYS A 804 31.50 -22.31 11.23
N ALA A 805 31.61 -23.13 12.27
CA ALA A 805 30.69 -24.24 12.51
C ALA A 805 29.24 -23.76 12.70
N THR A 806 29.05 -22.61 13.36
CA THR A 806 27.72 -22.03 13.55
C THR A 806 27.03 -21.62 12.26
N SER A 807 27.79 -21.38 11.17
CA SER A 807 27.22 -21.10 9.85
C SER A 807 26.39 -22.26 9.29
N PHE A 808 26.69 -23.50 9.69
CA PHE A 808 25.97 -24.68 9.22
C PHE A 808 24.52 -24.73 9.74
N TYR A 809 24.20 -24.10 10.87
CA TYR A 809 22.84 -23.99 11.39
C TYR A 809 21.92 -23.12 10.51
N LEU A 810 22.46 -22.41 9.52
CA LEU A 810 21.67 -21.62 8.57
C LEU A 810 21.20 -22.42 7.35
N PHE A 811 21.57 -23.70 7.27
CA PHE A 811 21.15 -24.63 6.21
C PHE A 811 20.18 -25.67 6.78
N ASP A 812 19.31 -26.21 5.92
CA ASP A 812 18.40 -27.30 6.28
C ASP A 812 19.19 -28.60 6.43
N LEU A 813 19.57 -28.93 7.67
CA LEU A 813 20.35 -30.11 8.03
C LEU A 813 19.47 -31.24 8.58
N SER A 814 19.88 -32.50 8.39
CA SER A 814 19.24 -33.64 9.07
C SER A 814 19.48 -33.60 10.57
N SER A 815 18.59 -34.19 11.36
CA SER A 815 18.71 -34.20 12.82
C SER A 815 20.00 -34.87 13.33
N SER A 816 20.50 -35.88 12.62
CA SER A 816 21.81 -36.49 12.89
C SER A 816 22.96 -35.49 12.70
N MET A 817 22.96 -34.75 11.59
CA MET A 817 23.98 -33.73 11.32
C MET A 817 23.93 -32.58 12.30
N ILE A 818 22.73 -32.17 12.75
CA ILE A 818 22.56 -31.17 13.81
C ILE A 818 23.20 -31.67 15.11
N SER A 819 22.93 -32.91 15.51
CA SER A 819 23.52 -33.48 16.73
C SER A 819 25.05 -33.60 16.66
N ASP A 820 25.60 -33.99 15.51
CA ASP A 820 27.04 -34.05 15.29
C ASP A 820 27.69 -32.66 15.35
N MET A 821 27.05 -31.64 14.75
CA MET A 821 27.49 -30.25 14.83
C MET A 821 27.42 -29.71 16.25
N GLU A 822 26.37 -30.05 17.01
CA GLU A 822 26.26 -29.66 18.42
C GLU A 822 27.41 -30.23 19.25
N ASN A 823 27.65 -31.53 19.13
CA ASN A 823 28.72 -32.21 19.87
C ASN A 823 30.09 -31.66 19.47
N PHE A 824 30.29 -31.34 18.18
CA PHE A 824 31.51 -30.70 17.70
C PHE A 824 31.74 -29.32 18.32
N ILE A 825 30.73 -28.46 18.36
CA ILE A 825 30.83 -27.12 18.96
C ILE A 825 31.04 -27.21 20.47
N ILE A 826 30.31 -28.10 21.16
CA ILE A 826 30.45 -28.32 22.61
C ILE A 826 31.88 -28.79 22.93
N PHE A 827 32.37 -29.82 22.23
CA PHE A 827 33.71 -30.35 22.43
C PHE A 827 34.78 -29.28 22.17
N THR A 828 34.65 -28.52 21.08
CA THR A 828 35.60 -27.45 20.74
C THR A 828 35.58 -26.34 21.79
N SER A 829 34.40 -25.99 22.34
CA SER A 829 34.26 -25.01 23.42
C SER A 829 34.95 -25.49 24.70
N ILE A 830 34.79 -26.76 25.08
CA ILE A 830 35.48 -27.36 26.22
C ILE A 830 37.00 -27.36 25.99
N MET A 831 37.48 -27.61 24.77
CA MET A 831 38.91 -27.52 24.43
C MET A 831 39.45 -26.09 24.60
N VAL A 832 38.69 -25.06 24.21
CA VAL A 832 39.07 -23.65 24.46
C VAL A 832 39.27 -23.39 25.95
N ILE A 833 38.32 -23.81 26.77
CA ILE A 833 38.35 -23.68 28.23
C ILE A 833 39.55 -24.45 28.80
N GLY A 834 39.76 -25.69 28.36
CA GLY A 834 40.88 -26.54 28.77
C GLY A 834 42.25 -25.91 28.48
N VAL A 835 42.46 -25.38 27.26
CA VAL A 835 43.72 -24.71 26.89
C VAL A 835 44.02 -23.51 27.78
N GLN A 836 43.02 -22.69 28.06
CA GLN A 836 43.20 -21.50 28.91
C GLN A 836 43.38 -21.87 30.39
N PHE A 837 42.68 -22.91 30.88
CA PHE A 837 42.87 -23.43 32.23
C PHE A 837 44.29 -24.04 32.41
N CYS A 838 44.74 -24.87 31.47
CA CYS A 838 46.10 -25.41 31.45
C CYS A 838 47.16 -24.31 31.39
N THR A 839 46.88 -23.21 30.71
CA THR A 839 47.76 -22.04 30.68
C THR A 839 47.91 -21.41 32.06
N SER A 840 46.80 -21.19 32.77
CA SER A 840 46.81 -20.69 34.15
C SER A 840 47.60 -21.61 35.10
N ILE A 841 47.39 -22.93 35.00
CA ILE A 841 48.15 -23.92 35.80
C ILE A 841 49.63 -23.90 35.43
N SER A 842 49.97 -23.84 34.15
CA SER A 842 51.36 -23.86 33.68
C SER A 842 52.14 -22.65 34.20
N ILE A 843 51.51 -21.47 34.18
CA ILE A 843 52.13 -20.25 34.71
C ILE A 843 52.26 -20.33 36.24
N PHE A 844 51.25 -20.88 36.92
CA PHE A 844 51.30 -21.11 38.36
C PHE A 844 52.44 -22.08 38.74
N ALA A 845 52.55 -23.22 38.07
CA ALA A 845 53.62 -24.19 38.27
C ALA A 845 55.00 -23.58 38.01
N ARG A 846 55.14 -22.78 36.94
CA ARG A 846 56.38 -22.02 36.66
C ARG A 846 56.71 -21.04 37.79
N THR A 847 55.70 -20.36 38.34
CA THR A 847 55.88 -19.40 39.44
C THR A 847 56.29 -20.09 40.73
N ILE A 848 55.65 -21.21 41.08
CA ILE A 848 56.04 -22.04 42.24
C ILE A 848 57.46 -22.58 42.06
N TYR A 849 57.79 -23.13 40.89
CA TYR A 849 59.14 -23.62 40.61
C TYR A 849 60.18 -22.52 40.78
N GLN A 850 59.91 -21.29 40.36
CA GLN A 850 60.80 -20.15 40.60
C GLN A 850 60.93 -19.78 42.09
N LEU A 851 59.84 -19.86 42.86
CA LEU A 851 59.84 -19.56 44.30
C LEU A 851 60.59 -20.61 45.14
N PHE A 852 60.50 -21.89 44.79
CA PHE A 852 61.15 -22.99 45.53
C PHE A 852 62.52 -23.38 44.95
N GLY A 853 62.69 -23.34 43.63
CA GLY A 853 63.97 -23.64 42.95
C GLY A 853 65.04 -22.57 43.17
N GLY A 854 64.63 -21.33 43.49
CA GLY A 854 65.54 -20.25 43.89
C GLY A 854 66.28 -20.48 45.22
N LYS A 855 65.94 -21.53 45.98
CA LYS A 855 66.62 -21.91 47.23
C LYS A 855 67.61 -23.08 47.09
N LEU A 856 67.76 -23.67 45.91
CA LEU A 856 68.49 -24.94 45.72
C LEU A 856 69.64 -24.90 44.70
N ASN A 857 70.29 -23.76 44.47
CA ASN A 857 71.54 -23.76 43.69
C ASN A 857 72.62 -22.83 44.29
N PRO A 858 73.47 -23.34 45.20
CA PRO A 858 74.80 -22.79 45.41
C PRO A 858 75.71 -23.31 44.28
N TYR A 859 76.42 -22.41 43.61
CA TYR A 859 77.37 -22.61 42.49
C TYR A 859 76.81 -22.59 41.07
N GLY A 860 77.28 -21.58 40.29
CA GLY A 860 77.22 -21.58 38.82
C GLY A 860 76.87 -20.23 38.20
N ASN A 861 77.81 -19.27 38.22
CA ASN A 861 77.69 -17.97 37.56
C ASN A 861 77.53 -18.08 36.02
N SER A 862 76.52 -17.42 35.46
CA SER A 862 76.73 -16.51 34.30
C SER A 862 75.56 -15.54 34.08
N LYS A 863 75.82 -14.27 34.45
CA LYS A 863 75.25 -12.99 34.00
C LYS A 863 73.83 -12.98 33.39
N LEU A 864 72.87 -12.50 34.19
CA LEU A 864 71.86 -11.53 33.75
C LEU A 864 71.68 -10.50 34.88
N LYS A 865 72.04 -9.24 34.58
CA LYS A 865 72.09 -8.12 35.52
C LYS A 865 70.72 -7.90 36.18
N VAL A 866 70.63 -8.21 37.46
CA VAL A 866 69.67 -7.57 38.38
C VAL A 866 70.34 -6.27 38.84
N HIS A 867 69.79 -5.13 38.45
CA HIS A 867 70.11 -3.88 39.15
C HIS A 867 69.42 -3.93 40.52
N PRO A 868 70.15 -3.74 41.63
CA PRO A 868 69.58 -3.73 42.96
C PRO A 868 68.75 -2.46 43.15
N ILE A 869 67.56 -2.60 43.75
CA ILE A 869 66.89 -1.45 44.37
C ILE A 869 67.53 -1.34 45.76
N GLU A 870 68.45 -0.40 45.89
CA GLU A 870 69.01 0.02 47.17
C GLU A 870 67.88 0.43 48.11
N GLU A 871 67.95 -0.08 49.34
CA GLU A 871 67.31 0.52 50.50
C GLU A 871 67.76 1.99 50.62
N PHE A 872 66.83 2.91 50.82
CA PHE A 872 67.12 4.10 51.60
C PHE A 872 65.97 4.43 52.55
N SER A 873 66.32 4.33 53.82
CA SER A 873 65.75 4.97 54.99
C SER A 873 65.85 6.50 54.91
N GLU A 874 64.96 7.17 55.67
CA GLU A 874 65.08 8.56 56.19
C GLU A 874 64.98 9.68 55.14
N THR A 875 64.28 10.81 55.33
CA THR A 875 63.86 11.53 56.54
C THR A 875 62.76 12.55 56.18
N ILE A 876 61.81 12.75 57.12
CA ILE A 876 60.77 13.81 57.26
C ILE A 876 59.59 13.77 56.28
#